data_AF-E0RZC4-F1
#
_entry.id   AF-E0RZC4-F1
#
_cell.length_a   1.000
_cell.length_b   1.000
_cell.length_c   1.000
_cell.angle_alpha   90.00
_cell.angle_beta   90.00
_cell.angle_gamma   90.00
#
_symmetry.space_group_name_H-M   'P 1'
#
loop_
_entity.id
_entity.type
_entity.pdbx_description
1 polymer ?
#
loop_
_entity_poly.entity_id
_entity_poly.type
_entity_poly.pdbx_seq_one_letter_code
_entity_poly.pdbx_strand_id
1 'polypeptide(L)'
;MGKVCRPFYLFNDYLPPSKPAVEDVQWKILGYYDDMLVGENLFENMEGALDFEKLWHAQRSQSEELCGSYSIQTVFGFRDDDDTKQRDAIFWKDSETADYPFLFFSMLQIDKDICSKESLKRAAALEDSVENTDVKAITYFSIDYSDIILVLKCKKYEDGAKIIEDIHLGKAGLRVSYGYSFASINMKMINKGKCRKELGIARNIQIYIIALELELADVVYNHMLEEIKEKGGEEYIGTISKQGVLGCNDIKFEIGELPWDIFLSFYKQNEGIFNHTSKIYQDNLVGVTTIIGSDYDANKISNKGLPVANKTGKICENEPVLCRVLVDRCKEWQSRAGKNGEISHLGRYFLSILNSLGKFEVSPIHDYLFQTMLTQMSILIDLAEQALNDEEEMLDYYKENPEAADRGIEQIRNAFFRSAYGFVREFSLLVQNSVRSDRQFTQAPDFDVRVYETPVKLLAFYNAYIYNMKEYLGTFVNDNEEEHEYVFLAYPGVSDFVKLREKFSTISDTKRLFLMELPEINTYRPRDLMFILGHEVAHNVGGGIRNRKERAEITTKIMAYMYVKYIRLSFQKSRQEKGRDKRFMFALYDDIWDEMAENIETLAEEANEIWIAKNFSKDDPMSNHLKKRIYHREWVVPREKNVMVCIVQMDPKKIWHSLLQREYYYQLDNEEPDKKIEELSQDIHRWGQEFTGETLRGLFDIKGVFSILFYLYKECIADLICIKTLQYSFSEYIELVVRELKYQGQEDFDCITVFSLRSALVTYCMIHCQKYHWKKGDIQCGDNAFTDSDCVKTARIAKEEMDKYLSRERQEKGKEIKKLADSIKNKKELTRDGISSLTIMEDKYVLKLIAEYLMHCVSKLDELNSEKNEKRDMKRKSVKEMFELFSVEKGGVGISDIIIDIHKHIANYYNEIGENNWEKLLKNGEH
;
A
#
# COMPACT_ATOMS: atom_id res chain seq x y z
N MET A 1 21.13 -23.18 6.94
CA MET A 1 20.44 -23.05 5.64
C MET A 1 20.94 -21.81 4.93
N GLY A 2 21.43 -21.96 3.70
CA GLY A 2 21.88 -20.85 2.88
C GLY A 2 20.70 -20.23 2.14
N LYS A 3 20.46 -18.93 2.29
CA LYS A 3 19.38 -18.22 1.58
C LYS A 3 19.86 -17.74 0.20
N VAL A 4 19.01 -17.90 -0.82
CA VAL A 4 19.24 -17.38 -2.17
C VAL A 4 18.08 -16.49 -2.60
N CYS A 5 18.41 -15.31 -3.11
CA CYS A 5 17.54 -14.47 -3.93
C CYS A 5 18.28 -14.15 -5.23
N ARG A 6 17.77 -14.68 -6.33
CA ARG A 6 18.33 -14.58 -7.68
C ARG A 6 17.47 -13.62 -8.51
N PRO A 7 18.00 -12.47 -8.95
CA PRO A 7 17.32 -11.64 -9.92
C PRO A 7 17.57 -12.15 -11.34
N PHE A 8 16.50 -12.22 -12.14
CA PHE A 8 16.50 -12.51 -13.56
C PHE A 8 16.05 -11.25 -14.31
N TYR A 9 16.94 -10.69 -15.12
CA TYR A 9 16.68 -9.49 -15.92
C TYR A 9 16.34 -9.92 -17.34
N LEU A 10 15.12 -9.62 -17.78
CA LEU A 10 14.58 -9.96 -19.09
C LEU A 10 14.52 -8.68 -19.92
N PHE A 11 15.27 -8.64 -21.01
CA PHE A 11 15.40 -7.48 -21.88
C PHE A 11 14.40 -7.56 -23.04
N ASN A 12 13.88 -6.40 -23.42
CA ASN A 12 13.00 -6.25 -24.56
C ASN A 12 13.41 -5.01 -25.36
N ASP A 13 13.72 -5.24 -26.64
CA ASP A 13 14.27 -4.26 -27.59
C ASP A 13 13.23 -3.83 -28.65
N TYR A 14 11.94 -4.14 -28.45
CA TYR A 14 10.86 -3.77 -29.37
C TYR A 14 10.54 -2.27 -29.28
N LEU A 15 10.36 -1.62 -30.45
CA LEU A 15 10.46 -0.17 -30.76
C LEU A 15 11.86 0.14 -31.32
N PRO A 16 11.95 0.80 -32.50
CA PRO A 16 13.06 0.59 -33.43
C PRO A 16 14.42 0.64 -32.73
N PRO A 17 15.26 -0.39 -32.95
CA PRO A 17 16.49 -0.58 -32.19
C PRO A 17 17.34 0.68 -32.26
N SER A 18 17.61 1.25 -31.09
CA SER A 18 18.37 2.50 -30.96
C SER A 18 19.71 2.24 -30.29
N LYS A 19 20.66 3.17 -30.49
CA LYS A 19 22.03 3.01 -29.97
C LYS A 19 22.14 3.67 -28.59
N PRO A 20 22.83 3.03 -27.62
CA PRO A 20 23.57 1.77 -27.72
C PRO A 20 22.67 0.52 -27.54
N ALA A 21 23.08 -0.59 -28.16
CA ALA A 21 22.48 -1.91 -27.95
C ALA A 21 23.02 -2.57 -26.67
N VAL A 22 22.33 -3.59 -26.14
CA VAL A 22 22.81 -4.33 -24.97
C VAL A 22 23.96 -5.25 -25.38
N GLU A 23 25.18 -5.00 -24.89
CA GLU A 23 26.37 -5.75 -25.32
C GLU A 23 26.78 -6.90 -24.37
N ASP A 24 26.42 -6.82 -23.07
CA ASP A 24 26.86 -7.76 -22.03
C ASP A 24 25.79 -8.81 -21.65
N VAL A 25 25.17 -9.44 -22.64
CA VAL A 25 24.12 -10.45 -22.41
C VAL A 25 24.69 -11.87 -22.24
N GLN A 26 24.11 -12.64 -21.31
CA GLN A 26 24.47 -14.06 -21.08
C GLN A 26 23.67 -15.02 -21.97
N TRP A 27 22.37 -14.77 -22.15
CA TRP A 27 21.45 -15.69 -22.83
C TRP A 27 20.61 -14.94 -23.87
N LYS A 28 20.62 -15.40 -25.12
CA LYS A 28 19.70 -14.93 -26.16
C LYS A 28 18.38 -15.68 -26.04
N ILE A 29 17.26 -14.97 -25.89
CA ILE A 29 15.95 -15.62 -25.80
C ILE A 29 15.38 -15.85 -27.20
N LEU A 30 14.77 -17.02 -27.39
CA LEU A 30 13.93 -17.33 -28.54
C LEU A 30 12.47 -17.16 -28.12
N GLY A 31 11.89 -16.00 -28.37
CA GLY A 31 10.51 -15.72 -27.99
C GLY A 31 10.23 -14.22 -27.85
N TYR A 32 9.48 -13.87 -26.82
CA TYR A 32 9.00 -12.50 -26.60
C TYR A 32 10.07 -11.53 -26.08
N TYR A 33 10.86 -11.98 -25.12
CA TYR A 33 12.03 -11.24 -24.67
C TYR A 33 13.16 -11.52 -25.66
N ASP A 34 14.06 -10.56 -25.78
CA ASP A 34 15.19 -10.66 -26.69
C ASP A 34 16.37 -11.35 -26.02
N ASP A 35 16.56 -11.08 -24.73
CA ASP A 35 17.82 -11.30 -24.03
C ASP A 35 17.59 -11.48 -22.52
N MET A 36 18.45 -12.24 -21.85
CA MET A 36 18.40 -12.43 -20.39
C MET A 36 19.77 -12.39 -19.73
N LEU A 37 19.82 -11.67 -18.62
CA LEU A 37 20.94 -11.63 -17.69
C LEU A 37 20.52 -12.25 -16.36
N VAL A 38 21.37 -13.11 -15.81
CA VAL A 38 21.19 -13.71 -14.48
C VAL A 38 22.10 -12.99 -13.50
N GLY A 39 21.52 -12.34 -12.51
CA GLY A 39 22.27 -11.58 -11.51
C GLY A 39 22.80 -12.41 -10.36
N GLU A 40 23.55 -11.75 -9.49
CA GLU A 40 24.22 -12.37 -8.35
C GLU A 40 23.28 -12.70 -7.17
N ASN A 41 23.87 -13.42 -6.22
CA ASN A 41 23.43 -13.65 -4.84
C ASN A 41 22.95 -12.42 -4.06
N LEU A 42 21.75 -11.85 -4.20
CA LEU A 42 21.37 -10.67 -3.39
C LEU A 42 21.46 -10.93 -1.87
N PHE A 43 21.32 -12.19 -1.45
CA PHE A 43 21.35 -12.64 -0.06
C PHE A 43 22.67 -13.36 0.33
N GLU A 44 23.72 -13.28 -0.49
CA GLU A 44 24.96 -14.05 -0.32
C GLU A 44 25.64 -13.82 1.04
N ASN A 45 25.69 -12.56 1.50
CA ASN A 45 26.34 -12.14 2.76
C ASN A 45 25.36 -11.91 3.93
N MET A 46 24.14 -12.46 3.89
CA MET A 46 23.19 -12.31 5.00
C MET A 46 23.30 -13.44 6.02
N GLU A 47 23.73 -13.09 7.24
CA GLU A 47 23.69 -13.96 8.42
C GLU A 47 22.43 -13.71 9.29
N GLY A 48 21.55 -12.76 8.90
CA GLY A 48 20.41 -12.28 9.70
C GLY A 48 19.02 -12.42 9.05
N ALA A 49 18.12 -11.51 9.44
CA ALA A 49 16.76 -11.41 8.92
C ALA A 49 16.74 -11.14 7.40
N LEU A 50 15.64 -11.53 6.75
CA LEU A 50 15.46 -11.29 5.32
C LEU A 50 15.22 -9.80 5.08
N ASP A 51 16.06 -9.22 4.23
CA ASP A 51 15.98 -7.83 3.81
C ASP A 51 15.40 -7.74 2.39
N PHE A 52 14.10 -7.49 2.31
CA PHE A 52 13.39 -7.31 1.04
C PHE A 52 13.72 -5.98 0.35
N GLU A 53 14.29 -4.99 1.06
CA GLU A 53 14.66 -3.70 0.45
C GLU A 53 15.75 -3.85 -0.61
N LYS A 54 16.58 -4.89 -0.51
CA LYS A 54 17.58 -5.23 -1.54
C LYS A 54 16.97 -5.47 -2.91
N LEU A 55 15.73 -5.95 -2.99
CA LEU A 55 15.04 -6.17 -4.26
C LEU A 55 14.73 -4.82 -4.91
N TRP A 56 14.22 -3.86 -4.14
CA TRP A 56 13.97 -2.49 -4.60
C TRP A 56 15.27 -1.79 -5.03
N HIS A 57 16.35 -1.92 -4.24
CA HIS A 57 17.64 -1.36 -4.61
C HIS A 57 18.20 -1.98 -5.91
N ALA A 58 18.02 -3.28 -6.11
CA ALA A 58 18.41 -3.95 -7.35
C ALA A 58 17.63 -3.41 -8.54
N GLN A 59 16.31 -3.28 -8.43
CA GLN A 59 15.46 -2.70 -9.49
C GLN A 59 15.85 -1.26 -9.80
N ARG A 60 16.00 -0.42 -8.78
CA ARG A 60 16.39 0.99 -8.93
C ARG A 60 17.74 1.12 -9.64
N SER A 61 18.73 0.33 -9.23
CA SER A 61 20.07 0.36 -9.83
C SER A 61 20.01 0.01 -11.32
N GLN A 62 19.19 -0.99 -11.69
CA GLN A 62 18.97 -1.33 -13.09
C GLN A 62 18.25 -0.23 -13.87
N SER A 63 17.23 0.41 -13.29
CA SER A 63 16.57 1.55 -13.94
C SER A 63 17.51 2.74 -14.17
N GLU A 64 18.48 2.97 -13.27
CA GLU A 64 19.52 4.01 -13.42
C GLU A 64 20.53 3.68 -14.55
N GLU A 65 20.68 2.41 -14.92
CA GLU A 65 21.55 1.95 -16.01
C GLU A 65 20.88 2.02 -17.40
N LEU A 66 19.55 2.16 -17.47
CA LEU A 66 18.81 2.22 -18.74
C LEU A 66 19.15 3.50 -19.54
N CYS A 67 19.45 3.33 -20.83
CA CYS A 67 19.73 4.44 -21.75
C CYS A 67 18.57 4.78 -22.72
N GLY A 68 17.40 4.18 -22.50
CA GLY A 68 16.20 4.41 -23.30
C GLY A 68 16.14 3.64 -24.64
N SER A 69 17.11 2.77 -24.90
CA SER A 69 17.15 1.94 -26.12
C SER A 69 16.51 0.57 -25.98
N TYR A 70 16.20 0.17 -24.74
CA TYR A 70 15.57 -1.09 -24.39
C TYR A 70 14.83 -0.93 -23.06
N SER A 71 13.98 -1.91 -22.76
CA SER A 71 13.33 -2.04 -21.46
C SER A 71 13.79 -3.32 -20.74
N ILE A 72 13.78 -3.28 -19.41
CA ILE A 72 14.11 -4.45 -18.57
C ILE A 72 12.88 -4.77 -17.73
N GLN A 73 12.61 -6.07 -17.58
CA GLN A 73 11.74 -6.60 -16.54
C GLN A 73 12.55 -7.46 -15.58
N THR A 74 12.35 -7.26 -14.27
CA THR A 74 13.01 -8.08 -13.23
C THR A 74 12.06 -9.13 -12.65
N VAL A 75 12.53 -10.38 -12.53
CA VAL A 75 11.84 -11.45 -11.80
C VAL A 75 12.78 -11.98 -10.71
N PHE A 76 12.28 -12.14 -9.48
CA PHE A 76 13.07 -12.65 -8.35
C PHE A 76 12.74 -14.11 -8.04
N GLY A 77 13.76 -14.96 -8.01
CA GLY A 77 13.68 -16.35 -7.56
C GLY A 77 14.26 -16.55 -6.16
N PHE A 78 13.55 -17.26 -5.29
CA PHE A 78 13.95 -17.52 -3.89
C PHE A 78 14.12 -19.01 -3.59
N ARG A 79 15.11 -19.35 -2.75
CA ARG A 79 15.38 -20.74 -2.31
C ARG A 79 16.20 -20.80 -1.00
N ASP A 80 16.03 -21.87 -0.21
CA ASP A 80 16.67 -22.08 1.10
C ASP A 80 16.67 -23.53 1.68
N ASP A 81 17.09 -24.51 0.91
CA ASP A 81 17.57 -25.82 1.37
C ASP A 81 19.00 -25.83 2.02
N ASP A 82 19.39 -26.98 2.58
CA ASP A 82 20.67 -27.11 3.31
C ASP A 82 21.90 -26.86 2.42
N ASP A 83 21.81 -27.25 1.14
CA ASP A 83 22.87 -27.09 0.13
C ASP A 83 22.59 -25.97 -0.89
N THR A 84 21.60 -25.10 -0.67
CA THR A 84 21.14 -24.14 -1.70
C THR A 84 22.25 -23.32 -2.31
N LYS A 85 23.05 -22.65 -1.47
CA LYS A 85 24.07 -21.71 -1.93
C LYS A 85 25.07 -22.41 -2.84
N GLN A 86 25.42 -23.65 -2.49
CA GLN A 86 26.34 -24.46 -3.28
C GLN A 86 25.67 -24.98 -4.56
N ARG A 87 24.44 -25.52 -4.48
CA ARG A 87 23.71 -26.04 -5.65
C ARG A 87 23.46 -24.94 -6.68
N ASP A 88 22.95 -23.81 -6.23
CA ASP A 88 22.72 -22.64 -7.07
C ASP A 88 24.02 -22.12 -7.69
N ALA A 89 25.08 -21.96 -6.87
CA ALA A 89 26.36 -21.49 -7.38
C ALA A 89 26.95 -22.47 -8.40
N ILE A 90 26.87 -23.79 -8.16
CA ILE A 90 27.30 -24.81 -9.12
C ILE A 90 26.48 -24.72 -10.41
N PHE A 91 25.14 -24.70 -10.29
CA PHE A 91 24.25 -24.63 -11.44
C PHE A 91 24.58 -23.44 -12.32
N TRP A 92 24.81 -22.25 -11.74
CA TRP A 92 25.12 -21.03 -12.50
C TRP A 92 26.59 -20.91 -12.91
N LYS A 93 27.55 -21.42 -12.13
CA LYS A 93 28.97 -21.44 -12.51
C LYS A 93 29.22 -22.26 -13.79
N ASP A 94 28.45 -23.31 -14.00
CA ASP A 94 28.48 -24.10 -15.24
C ASP A 94 28.02 -23.33 -16.48
N SER A 95 27.40 -22.15 -16.36
CA SER A 95 27.10 -21.28 -17.51
C SER A 95 28.36 -20.80 -18.27
N GLU A 96 29.53 -20.89 -17.63
CA GLU A 96 30.82 -20.58 -18.27
C GLU A 96 31.37 -21.75 -19.09
N THR A 97 30.93 -22.97 -18.81
CA THR A 97 31.29 -24.17 -19.57
C THR A 97 30.34 -24.31 -20.75
N ALA A 98 30.86 -24.35 -21.98
CA ALA A 98 30.07 -24.45 -23.22
C ALA A 98 29.44 -25.85 -23.42
N ASP A 99 29.06 -26.52 -22.33
CA ASP A 99 28.53 -27.87 -22.30
C ASP A 99 26.99 -27.90 -22.31
N TYR A 100 26.34 -26.82 -21.86
CA TYR A 100 24.88 -26.67 -21.87
C TYR A 100 24.45 -25.48 -22.76
N PRO A 101 24.28 -25.69 -24.08
CA PRO A 101 23.91 -24.67 -25.06
C PRO A 101 22.54 -24.04 -24.82
N PHE A 102 21.58 -24.83 -24.35
CA PHE A 102 20.18 -24.43 -24.24
C PHE A 102 19.78 -24.22 -22.79
N LEU A 103 19.02 -23.16 -22.54
CA LEU A 103 18.36 -22.89 -21.27
C LEU A 103 16.86 -22.77 -21.52
N PHE A 104 16.05 -23.42 -20.70
CA PHE A 104 14.60 -23.23 -20.69
C PHE A 104 14.22 -22.54 -19.39
N PHE A 105 13.50 -21.43 -19.49
CA PHE A 105 13.00 -20.69 -18.34
C PHE A 105 11.49 -20.74 -18.34
N SER A 106 10.92 -21.29 -17.27
CA SER A 106 9.50 -21.56 -17.15
C SER A 106 8.93 -20.94 -15.89
N MET A 107 8.00 -20.00 -16.07
CA MET A 107 7.20 -19.39 -15.01
C MET A 107 5.89 -20.15 -14.89
N LEU A 108 5.70 -20.86 -13.77
CA LEU A 108 4.59 -21.80 -13.58
C LEU A 108 3.68 -21.36 -12.43
N GLN A 109 2.37 -21.45 -12.65
CA GLN A 109 1.32 -21.29 -11.65
C GLN A 109 0.68 -22.66 -11.37
N ILE A 110 0.60 -23.04 -10.10
CA ILE A 110 0.14 -24.36 -9.68
C ILE A 110 -1.39 -24.33 -9.50
N ASP A 111 -2.07 -25.45 -9.77
CA ASP A 111 -3.54 -25.53 -9.66
C ASP A 111 -4.05 -25.33 -8.21
N LYS A 112 -5.15 -24.59 -8.08
CA LYS A 112 -5.74 -24.03 -6.84
C LYS A 112 -6.06 -25.07 -5.77
N ASP A 113 -6.54 -26.24 -6.19
CA ASP A 113 -6.90 -27.34 -5.27
C ASP A 113 -5.68 -28.01 -4.63
N ILE A 114 -4.47 -27.60 -5.02
CA ILE A 114 -3.22 -28.29 -4.72
C ILE A 114 -2.18 -27.34 -4.10
N CYS A 115 -2.38 -26.02 -3.97
CA CYS A 115 -1.34 -25.12 -3.43
C CYS A 115 -1.13 -25.24 -1.90
N SER A 116 -0.52 -26.35 -1.49
CA SER A 116 -0.12 -26.67 -0.11
C SER A 116 1.41 -26.64 0.03
N LYS A 117 1.90 -26.61 1.27
CA LYS A 117 3.32 -26.83 1.59
C LYS A 117 3.89 -28.07 0.90
N GLU A 118 3.06 -29.08 0.65
CA GLU A 118 3.48 -30.33 0.02
C GLU A 118 3.69 -30.20 -1.49
N SER A 119 2.85 -29.43 -2.18
CA SER A 119 2.93 -29.27 -3.64
C SER A 119 4.06 -28.35 -4.07
N LEU A 120 4.33 -27.32 -3.27
CA LEU A 120 5.49 -26.46 -3.42
C LEU A 120 6.80 -27.24 -3.15
N LYS A 121 6.80 -28.21 -2.23
CA LYS A 121 7.90 -29.18 -2.05
C LYS A 121 8.01 -30.18 -3.20
N ARG A 122 6.90 -30.72 -3.72
CA ARG A 122 6.89 -31.64 -4.87
C ARG A 122 7.45 -30.99 -6.12
N ALA A 123 7.23 -29.69 -6.28
CA ALA A 123 7.82 -28.95 -7.37
C ALA A 123 9.33 -28.71 -7.19
N ALA A 124 9.85 -28.64 -5.96
CA ALA A 124 11.31 -28.73 -5.75
C ALA A 124 11.83 -30.15 -6.08
N ALA A 125 11.08 -31.19 -5.71
CA ALA A 125 11.38 -32.59 -6.08
C ALA A 125 11.28 -32.87 -7.60
N LEU A 126 10.69 -31.94 -8.37
CA LEU A 126 10.70 -31.98 -9.83
C LEU A 126 12.13 -31.97 -10.37
N GLU A 127 13.05 -31.25 -9.73
CA GLU A 127 14.48 -31.18 -10.11
C GLU A 127 15.06 -32.59 -10.23
N ASP A 128 14.97 -33.38 -9.16
CA ASP A 128 15.54 -34.72 -9.12
C ASP A 128 14.86 -35.68 -10.13
N SER A 129 13.60 -35.41 -10.49
CA SER A 129 12.87 -36.23 -11.46
C SER A 129 13.24 -35.95 -12.91
N VAL A 130 13.73 -34.74 -13.21
CA VAL A 130 14.09 -34.32 -14.58
C VAL A 130 15.61 -34.30 -14.80
N GLU A 131 16.40 -34.20 -13.74
CA GLU A 131 17.86 -34.19 -13.80
C GLU A 131 18.43 -35.51 -14.33
N ASN A 132 19.39 -35.38 -15.24
CA ASN A 132 20.15 -36.51 -15.78
C ASN A 132 21.51 -36.03 -16.33
N THR A 133 22.22 -36.88 -17.07
CA THR A 133 23.54 -36.54 -17.62
C THR A 133 23.52 -35.38 -18.63
N ASP A 134 22.39 -35.13 -19.27
CA ASP A 134 22.20 -34.15 -20.35
C ASP A 134 21.32 -32.95 -19.94
N VAL A 135 20.64 -33.04 -18.80
CA VAL A 135 19.75 -31.99 -18.27
C VAL A 135 20.09 -31.70 -16.81
N LYS A 136 20.31 -30.41 -16.51
CA LYS A 136 20.36 -29.88 -15.14
C LYS A 136 19.12 -29.06 -14.87
N ALA A 137 18.60 -29.10 -13.65
CA ALA A 137 17.42 -28.34 -13.27
C ALA A 137 17.63 -27.56 -11.97
N ILE A 138 16.96 -26.43 -11.88
CA ILE A 138 16.88 -25.68 -10.62
C ILE A 138 15.54 -24.96 -10.57
N THR A 139 14.91 -24.97 -9.41
CA THR A 139 13.65 -24.30 -9.13
C THR A 139 13.82 -23.20 -8.11
N TYR A 140 12.98 -22.18 -8.25
CA TYR A 140 12.87 -21.07 -7.32
C TYR A 140 11.40 -20.80 -7.02
N PHE A 141 11.11 -20.39 -5.79
CA PHE A 141 9.85 -19.75 -5.47
C PHE A 141 9.81 -18.33 -6.02
N SER A 142 8.61 -17.82 -6.26
CA SER A 142 8.38 -16.47 -6.77
C SER A 142 7.28 -15.75 -5.99
N ILE A 143 7.49 -14.45 -5.76
CA ILE A 143 6.49 -13.51 -5.21
C ILE A 143 5.71 -12.77 -6.32
N ASP A 144 5.94 -13.16 -7.57
CA ASP A 144 5.27 -12.67 -8.77
C ASP A 144 4.01 -13.50 -9.10
N TYR A 145 3.43 -13.35 -10.29
CA TYR A 145 2.28 -14.14 -10.76
C TYR A 145 2.55 -15.64 -10.83
N SER A 146 3.80 -16.03 -11.05
CA SER A 146 4.23 -17.43 -10.98
C SER A 146 4.41 -17.88 -9.54
N ASP A 147 4.02 -19.11 -9.24
CA ASP A 147 4.36 -19.76 -7.97
C ASP A 147 5.80 -20.24 -7.97
N ILE A 148 6.25 -20.76 -9.12
CA ILE A 148 7.56 -21.37 -9.28
C ILE A 148 8.19 -20.92 -10.59
N ILE A 149 9.50 -20.75 -10.54
CA ILE A 149 10.36 -20.59 -11.70
C ILE A 149 11.18 -21.87 -11.82
N LEU A 150 10.99 -22.61 -12.91
CA LEU A 150 11.82 -23.76 -13.27
C LEU A 150 12.83 -23.32 -14.33
N VAL A 151 14.10 -23.58 -14.08
CA VAL A 151 15.17 -23.33 -15.04
C VAL A 151 15.84 -24.65 -15.38
N LEU A 152 15.87 -24.99 -16.66
CA LEU A 152 16.57 -26.17 -17.19
C LEU A 152 17.77 -25.74 -18.01
N LYS A 153 18.90 -26.43 -17.85
CA LYS A 153 20.06 -26.34 -18.74
C LYS A 153 20.21 -27.68 -19.46
N CYS A 154 20.15 -27.65 -20.79
CA CYS A 154 20.08 -28.85 -21.60
C CYS A 154 21.21 -28.89 -22.64
N LYS A 155 21.75 -30.10 -22.88
CA LYS A 155 22.67 -30.35 -24.01
C LYS A 155 21.97 -30.35 -25.36
N LYS A 156 20.72 -30.78 -25.38
CA LYS A 156 19.86 -30.87 -26.56
C LYS A 156 18.58 -30.10 -26.33
N TYR A 157 18.07 -29.46 -27.38
CA TYR A 157 16.85 -28.67 -27.30
C TYR A 157 15.63 -29.56 -27.02
N GLU A 158 15.58 -30.73 -27.67
CA GLU A 158 14.44 -31.65 -27.64
C GLU A 158 14.17 -32.18 -26.23
N ASP A 159 15.22 -32.40 -25.44
CA ASP A 159 15.10 -32.89 -24.06
C ASP A 159 14.40 -31.85 -23.18
N GLY A 160 14.80 -30.58 -23.28
CA GLY A 160 14.17 -29.49 -22.53
C GLY A 160 12.73 -29.23 -22.99
N ALA A 161 12.50 -29.16 -24.30
CA ALA A 161 11.17 -28.97 -24.86
C ALA A 161 10.20 -30.07 -24.42
N LYS A 162 10.64 -31.33 -24.43
CA LYS A 162 9.84 -32.47 -23.96
C LYS A 162 9.50 -32.39 -22.48
N ILE A 163 10.46 -32.01 -21.62
CA ILE A 163 10.20 -31.85 -20.18
C ILE A 163 9.14 -30.78 -19.94
N ILE A 164 9.26 -29.63 -20.60
CA ILE A 164 8.28 -28.54 -20.48
C ILE A 164 6.90 -28.99 -20.98
N GLU A 165 6.84 -29.71 -22.11
CA GLU A 165 5.61 -30.30 -22.62
C GLU A 165 4.97 -31.28 -21.62
N ASP A 166 5.76 -32.18 -21.04
CA ASP A 166 5.28 -33.16 -20.05
C ASP A 166 4.76 -32.48 -18.77
N ILE A 167 5.33 -31.34 -18.37
CA ILE A 167 4.83 -30.50 -17.27
C ILE A 167 3.46 -29.89 -17.64
N HIS A 168 3.34 -29.28 -18.82
CA HIS A 168 2.07 -28.69 -19.28
C HIS A 168 0.97 -29.74 -19.47
N LEU A 169 1.33 -30.98 -19.82
CA LEU A 169 0.41 -32.12 -19.92
C LEU A 169 0.11 -32.78 -18.57
N GLY A 170 0.69 -32.31 -17.47
CA GLY A 170 0.51 -32.88 -16.12
C GLY A 170 1.12 -34.26 -15.93
N LYS A 171 2.02 -34.70 -16.82
CA LYS A 171 2.70 -36.01 -16.76
C LYS A 171 3.90 -36.00 -15.81
N ALA A 172 4.43 -34.82 -15.50
CA ALA A 172 5.58 -34.64 -14.61
C ALA A 172 5.23 -34.67 -13.10
N GLY A 173 4.03 -35.13 -12.73
CA GLY A 173 3.58 -35.17 -11.33
C GLY A 173 3.22 -33.82 -10.71
N LEU A 174 3.37 -32.73 -11.48
CA LEU A 174 2.96 -31.37 -11.12
C LEU A 174 1.81 -30.94 -12.02
N ARG A 175 0.70 -30.49 -11.42
CA ARG A 175 -0.45 -29.95 -12.15
C ARG A 175 -0.37 -28.43 -12.19
N VAL A 176 -0.20 -27.88 -13.38
CA VAL A 176 -0.01 -26.46 -13.64
C VAL A 176 -1.32 -25.87 -14.20
N SER A 177 -1.83 -24.79 -13.60
CA SER A 177 -3.00 -24.05 -14.10
C SER A 177 -2.64 -23.13 -15.25
N TYR A 178 -1.44 -22.55 -15.18
CA TYR A 178 -0.87 -21.72 -16.23
C TYR A 178 0.66 -21.82 -16.21
N GLY A 179 1.28 -21.80 -17.39
CA GLY A 179 2.73 -21.69 -17.46
C GLY A 179 3.15 -20.92 -18.70
N TYR A 180 4.20 -20.14 -18.55
CA TYR A 180 4.85 -19.43 -19.64
C TYR A 180 6.32 -19.85 -19.67
N SER A 181 6.76 -20.33 -20.83
CA SER A 181 8.09 -20.90 -21.01
C SER A 181 8.74 -20.32 -22.25
N PHE A 182 10.02 -20.00 -22.17
CA PHE A 182 10.84 -19.64 -23.32
C PHE A 182 12.16 -20.40 -23.30
N ALA A 183 12.70 -20.64 -24.49
CA ALA A 183 14.02 -21.21 -24.66
C ALA A 183 15.05 -20.08 -24.87
N SER A 184 16.28 -20.34 -24.50
CA SER A 184 17.39 -19.40 -24.63
C SER A 184 18.67 -20.12 -24.98
N ILE A 185 19.59 -19.41 -25.61
CA ILE A 185 20.87 -19.94 -26.05
C ILE A 185 22.01 -19.17 -25.37
N ASN A 186 23.05 -19.88 -24.97
CA ASN A 186 24.23 -19.29 -24.35
C ASN A 186 25.01 -18.42 -25.36
N MET A 187 25.09 -17.11 -25.13
CA MET A 187 25.75 -16.17 -26.04
C MET A 187 27.26 -16.39 -26.16
N LYS A 188 27.93 -16.84 -25.09
CA LYS A 188 29.36 -17.18 -25.15
C LYS A 188 29.62 -18.32 -26.14
N MET A 189 28.67 -19.23 -26.34
CA MET A 189 28.78 -20.31 -27.31
C MET A 189 28.62 -19.81 -28.75
N ILE A 190 27.57 -19.00 -29.01
CA ILE A 190 27.30 -18.44 -30.33
C ILE A 190 28.48 -17.58 -30.80
N ASN A 191 28.96 -16.67 -29.95
CA ASN A 191 29.98 -15.70 -30.32
C ASN A 191 31.38 -16.30 -30.48
N LYS A 192 31.74 -17.36 -29.73
CA LYS A 192 33.06 -18.02 -29.84
C LYS A 192 33.15 -19.01 -31.02
N GLY A 193 32.10 -19.16 -31.82
CA GLY A 193 32.07 -20.10 -32.95
C GLY A 193 32.23 -21.57 -32.53
N LYS A 194 31.96 -21.88 -31.25
CA LYS A 194 31.97 -23.24 -30.70
C LYS A 194 30.63 -23.97 -30.90
N CYS A 195 29.81 -23.55 -31.87
CA CYS A 195 28.63 -24.31 -32.26
C CYS A 195 29.10 -25.66 -32.80
N ARG A 196 28.97 -26.71 -31.98
CA ARG A 196 29.42 -28.05 -32.34
C ARG A 196 28.44 -28.58 -33.40
N LYS A 197 28.96 -29.18 -34.48
CA LYS A 197 28.14 -29.99 -35.41
C LYS A 197 27.34 -31.10 -34.71
N GLU A 198 27.72 -31.41 -33.47
CA GLU A 198 27.10 -32.37 -32.56
C GLU A 198 25.73 -31.92 -32.00
N LEU A 199 25.30 -30.66 -32.22
CA LEU A 199 24.01 -30.14 -31.73
C LEU A 199 22.80 -30.71 -32.51
N GLY A 200 23.03 -31.28 -33.70
CA GLY A 200 21.97 -31.88 -34.52
C GLY A 200 21.21 -30.86 -35.38
N ILE A 201 19.93 -31.15 -35.65
CA ILE A 201 19.07 -30.41 -36.58
C ILE A 201 17.93 -29.77 -35.80
N ALA A 202 17.75 -28.46 -35.93
CA ALA A 202 16.57 -27.75 -35.48
C ALA A 202 15.42 -27.99 -36.47
N ARG A 203 14.21 -28.25 -35.96
CA ARG A 203 13.02 -28.54 -36.77
C ARG A 203 11.89 -27.57 -36.45
N ASN A 204 10.96 -27.42 -37.39
CA ASN A 204 9.70 -26.69 -37.21
C ASN A 204 9.91 -25.26 -36.68
N ILE A 205 10.85 -24.52 -37.27
CA ILE A 205 11.21 -23.17 -36.85
C ILE A 205 10.28 -22.17 -37.54
N GLN A 206 9.74 -21.25 -36.75
CA GLN A 206 8.91 -20.16 -37.22
C GLN A 206 9.51 -18.85 -36.72
N ILE A 207 9.84 -17.96 -37.66
CA ILE A 207 10.39 -16.63 -37.36
C ILE A 207 9.37 -15.62 -37.82
N TYR A 208 8.83 -14.86 -36.88
CA TYR A 208 7.92 -13.76 -37.14
C TYR A 208 8.71 -12.45 -37.12
N ILE A 209 8.49 -11.62 -38.13
CA ILE A 209 9.26 -10.41 -38.39
C ILE A 209 8.32 -9.21 -38.44
N ILE A 210 8.75 -8.15 -37.77
CA ILE A 210 8.26 -6.79 -37.95
C ILE A 210 9.35 -6.04 -38.70
N ALA A 211 9.05 -5.62 -39.93
CA ALA A 211 9.99 -4.92 -40.79
C ALA A 211 9.82 -3.40 -40.66
N LEU A 212 10.89 -2.64 -40.90
CA LEU A 212 10.78 -1.17 -40.98
C LEU A 212 9.91 -0.76 -42.18
N GLU A 213 10.11 -1.45 -43.31
CA GLU A 213 9.29 -1.40 -44.52
C GLU A 213 9.16 -2.83 -45.05
N LEU A 214 8.00 -3.17 -45.63
CA LEU A 214 7.71 -4.52 -46.14
C LEU A 214 8.75 -5.00 -47.16
N GLU A 215 9.28 -4.11 -48.01
CA GLU A 215 10.31 -4.46 -48.99
C GLU A 215 11.66 -4.83 -48.33
N LEU A 216 11.96 -4.33 -47.13
CA LEU A 216 13.23 -4.60 -46.43
C LEU A 216 13.27 -6.01 -45.85
N ALA A 217 12.12 -6.63 -45.60
CA ALA A 217 12.08 -8.02 -45.19
C ALA A 217 12.61 -8.98 -46.28
N ASP A 218 12.53 -8.60 -47.56
CA ASP A 218 13.13 -9.35 -48.66
C ASP A 218 14.67 -9.30 -48.61
N VAL A 219 15.24 -8.17 -48.16
CA VAL A 219 16.69 -8.03 -47.95
C VAL A 219 17.16 -9.03 -46.89
N VAL A 220 16.44 -9.13 -45.77
CA VAL A 220 16.75 -10.07 -44.69
C VAL A 220 16.56 -11.52 -45.13
N TYR A 221 15.49 -11.82 -45.85
CA TYR A 221 15.25 -13.16 -46.39
C TYR A 221 16.37 -13.62 -47.34
N ASN A 222 16.80 -12.75 -48.25
CA ASN A 222 17.86 -13.08 -49.19
C ASN A 222 19.21 -13.27 -48.48
N HIS A 223 19.56 -12.41 -47.50
CA HIS A 223 20.77 -12.59 -46.69
C HIS A 223 20.74 -13.90 -45.91
N MET A 224 19.59 -14.29 -45.34
CA MET A 224 19.42 -15.58 -44.67
C MET A 224 19.74 -16.75 -45.62
N LEU A 225 19.20 -16.73 -46.85
CA LEU A 225 19.46 -17.77 -47.83
C LEU A 225 20.94 -17.80 -48.27
N GLU A 226 21.58 -16.65 -48.44
CA GLU A 226 23.00 -16.56 -48.77
C GLU A 226 23.88 -17.11 -47.64
N GLU A 227 23.63 -16.73 -46.38
CA GLU A 227 24.36 -17.23 -45.22
C GLU A 227 24.24 -18.76 -45.07
N ILE A 228 23.07 -19.32 -45.36
CA ILE A 228 22.86 -20.79 -45.39
C ILE A 228 23.74 -21.44 -46.46
N LYS A 229 23.83 -20.88 -47.67
CA LYS A 229 24.67 -21.41 -48.75
C LYS A 229 26.15 -21.36 -48.39
N GLU A 230 26.62 -20.22 -47.87
CA GLU A 230 28.02 -20.02 -47.49
C GLU A 230 28.47 -21.02 -46.42
N LYS A 231 27.55 -21.45 -45.55
CA LYS A 231 27.80 -22.45 -44.51
C LYS A 231 27.57 -23.89 -44.96
N GLY A 232 27.31 -24.12 -46.24
CA GLY A 232 27.14 -25.46 -46.83
C GLY A 232 25.77 -26.10 -46.55
N GLY A 233 24.75 -25.31 -46.20
CA GLY A 233 23.38 -25.76 -45.92
C GLY A 233 22.43 -25.70 -47.12
N GLU A 234 22.96 -25.73 -48.34
CA GLU A 234 22.19 -25.49 -49.58
C GLU A 234 21.04 -26.49 -49.79
N GLU A 235 21.16 -27.71 -49.25
CA GLU A 235 20.11 -28.74 -49.26
C GLU A 235 18.88 -28.38 -48.41
N TYR A 236 19.01 -27.52 -47.40
CA TYR A 236 17.92 -27.14 -46.49
C TYR A 236 17.06 -25.99 -47.01
N ILE A 237 17.54 -25.25 -48.02
CA ILE A 237 16.84 -24.08 -48.58
C ILE A 237 15.46 -24.45 -49.12
N GLY A 238 15.29 -25.66 -49.67
CA GLY A 238 14.00 -26.15 -50.14
C GLY A 238 12.96 -26.35 -49.04
N THR A 239 13.37 -26.34 -47.76
CA THR A 239 12.49 -26.45 -46.58
C THR A 239 12.04 -25.09 -46.05
N ILE A 240 12.50 -23.99 -46.65
CA ILE A 240 12.24 -22.62 -46.21
C ILE A 240 11.12 -22.02 -47.04
N SER A 241 10.12 -21.44 -46.39
CA SER A 241 9.08 -20.65 -47.03
C SER A 241 8.90 -19.29 -46.37
N LYS A 242 8.49 -18.30 -47.17
CA LYS A 242 8.17 -16.94 -46.73
C LYS A 242 6.68 -16.69 -46.97
N GLN A 243 5.99 -16.20 -45.95
CA GLN A 243 4.56 -15.91 -46.01
C GLN A 243 4.29 -14.53 -45.39
N GLY A 244 3.47 -13.72 -46.05
CA GLY A 244 2.91 -12.52 -45.41
C GLY A 244 1.88 -12.92 -44.37
N VAL A 245 1.87 -12.24 -43.23
CA VAL A 245 0.93 -12.50 -42.13
C VAL A 245 0.09 -11.27 -41.82
N LEU A 246 -1.14 -11.47 -41.34
CA LEU A 246 -2.03 -10.40 -40.90
C LEU A 246 -1.95 -10.32 -39.37
N GLY A 247 -1.68 -9.14 -38.81
CA GLY A 247 -1.57 -8.93 -37.36
C GLY A 247 -0.46 -7.92 -37.00
N CYS A 248 0.21 -8.12 -35.87
CA CYS A 248 1.34 -7.28 -35.43
C CYS A 248 2.66 -7.57 -36.17
N ASN A 249 2.74 -8.71 -36.87
CA ASN A 249 3.90 -9.08 -37.66
C ASN A 249 3.61 -8.85 -39.14
N ASP A 250 4.65 -8.56 -39.92
CA ASP A 250 4.54 -8.35 -41.36
C ASP A 250 4.77 -9.65 -42.12
N ILE A 251 5.81 -10.39 -41.72
CA ILE A 251 6.28 -11.59 -42.44
C ILE A 251 6.54 -12.73 -41.46
N LYS A 252 6.29 -13.96 -41.94
CA LYS A 252 6.69 -15.21 -41.31
C LYS A 252 7.66 -15.97 -42.22
N PHE A 253 8.80 -16.39 -41.67
CA PHE A 253 9.65 -17.42 -42.25
C PHE A 253 9.35 -18.76 -41.59
N GLU A 254 9.03 -19.78 -42.38
CA GLU A 254 8.89 -21.16 -41.92
C GLU A 254 10.09 -21.96 -42.42
N ILE A 255 10.84 -22.57 -41.51
CA ILE A 255 11.99 -23.41 -41.82
C ILE A 255 11.70 -24.81 -41.29
N GLY A 256 11.57 -25.78 -42.21
CA GLY A 256 11.27 -27.16 -41.86
C GLY A 256 12.40 -27.82 -41.07
N GLU A 257 13.62 -27.79 -41.61
CA GLU A 257 14.80 -28.36 -40.97
C GLU A 257 16.03 -27.48 -41.24
N LEU A 258 16.86 -27.25 -40.22
CA LEU A 258 18.14 -26.56 -40.38
C LEU A 258 19.14 -27.02 -39.31
N PRO A 259 20.41 -27.31 -39.65
CA PRO A 259 21.44 -27.59 -38.67
C PRO A 259 21.57 -26.46 -37.63
N TRP A 260 21.68 -26.82 -36.35
CA TRP A 260 21.74 -25.83 -35.26
C TRP A 260 22.92 -24.86 -35.42
N ASP A 261 24.06 -25.31 -35.95
CA ASP A 261 25.23 -24.44 -36.16
C ASP A 261 25.02 -23.36 -37.22
N ILE A 262 24.18 -23.63 -38.23
CA ILE A 262 23.75 -22.64 -39.21
C ILE A 262 22.67 -21.75 -38.60
N PHE A 263 21.66 -22.33 -37.97
CA PHE A 263 20.56 -21.56 -37.40
C PHE A 263 21.02 -20.55 -36.33
N LEU A 264 21.92 -20.97 -35.44
CA LEU A 264 22.40 -20.13 -34.34
C LEU A 264 23.27 -18.97 -34.82
N SER A 265 23.86 -19.01 -36.02
CA SER A 265 24.67 -17.89 -36.49
C SER A 265 23.84 -16.67 -36.84
N PHE A 266 22.55 -16.84 -37.14
CA PHE A 266 21.63 -15.73 -37.30
C PHE A 266 21.49 -14.87 -36.03
N TYR A 267 21.86 -15.40 -34.86
CA TYR A 267 21.79 -14.68 -33.59
C TYR A 267 23.15 -14.21 -33.06
N LYS A 268 24.22 -14.34 -33.86
CA LYS A 268 25.56 -13.92 -33.44
C LYS A 268 25.61 -12.41 -33.19
N GLN A 269 26.27 -12.00 -32.11
CA GLN A 269 26.41 -10.59 -31.77
C GLN A 269 27.17 -9.83 -32.87
N ASN A 270 26.70 -8.62 -33.20
CA ASN A 270 27.20 -7.70 -34.22
C ASN A 270 27.13 -8.18 -35.69
N GLU A 271 26.96 -9.48 -35.93
CA GLU A 271 26.98 -10.07 -37.28
C GLU A 271 25.64 -10.71 -37.67
N GLY A 272 24.95 -11.36 -36.74
CA GLY A 272 23.78 -12.18 -37.00
C GLY A 272 22.56 -11.38 -37.45
N ILE A 273 21.85 -11.89 -38.46
CA ILE A 273 20.71 -11.22 -39.10
C ILE A 273 19.49 -10.99 -38.20
N PHE A 274 19.35 -11.76 -37.11
CA PHE A 274 18.27 -11.69 -36.13
C PHE A 274 18.76 -11.20 -34.75
N ASN A 275 19.94 -10.59 -34.69
CA ASN A 275 20.45 -9.98 -33.47
C ASN A 275 20.37 -8.45 -33.55
N HIS A 276 19.77 -7.81 -32.54
CA HIS A 276 19.56 -6.36 -32.48
C HIS A 276 20.86 -5.54 -32.51
N THR A 277 22.00 -6.14 -32.16
CA THR A 277 23.33 -5.51 -32.25
C THR A 277 23.85 -5.42 -33.68
N SER A 278 23.31 -6.22 -34.61
CA SER A 278 23.77 -6.26 -36.00
C SER A 278 23.21 -5.10 -36.81
N LYS A 279 24.05 -4.56 -37.71
CA LYS A 279 23.66 -3.48 -38.61
C LYS A 279 22.52 -3.89 -39.55
N ILE A 280 22.51 -5.13 -40.02
CA ILE A 280 21.44 -5.60 -40.92
C ILE A 280 20.08 -5.64 -40.20
N TYR A 281 20.06 -6.00 -38.91
CA TYR A 281 18.84 -5.95 -38.12
C TYR A 281 18.39 -4.50 -37.98
N GLN A 282 19.27 -3.61 -37.53
CA GLN A 282 18.97 -2.20 -37.27
C GLN A 282 18.49 -1.45 -38.51
N ASP A 283 19.04 -1.77 -39.68
CA ASP A 283 18.71 -1.10 -40.94
C ASP A 283 17.42 -1.62 -41.59
N ASN A 284 16.88 -2.79 -41.17
CA ASN A 284 15.78 -3.45 -41.88
C ASN A 284 14.59 -3.88 -40.99
N LEU A 285 14.81 -4.11 -39.69
CA LEU A 285 13.84 -4.75 -38.79
C LEU A 285 13.51 -3.89 -37.58
N VAL A 286 12.27 -4.04 -37.09
CA VAL A 286 11.81 -3.51 -35.80
C VAL A 286 11.85 -4.59 -34.72
N GLY A 287 11.55 -5.84 -35.08
CA GLY A 287 11.38 -6.93 -34.12
C GLY A 287 11.41 -8.31 -34.75
N VAL A 288 11.92 -9.31 -34.02
CA VAL A 288 11.98 -10.71 -34.48
C VAL A 288 11.57 -11.65 -33.35
N THR A 289 10.47 -12.38 -33.54
CA THR A 289 10.01 -13.42 -32.60
C THR A 289 10.27 -14.80 -33.18
N THR A 290 10.97 -15.64 -32.44
CA THR A 290 11.32 -17.00 -32.89
C THR A 290 10.68 -18.08 -32.06
N ILE A 291 10.01 -19.01 -32.73
CA ILE A 291 9.31 -20.15 -32.13
C ILE A 291 9.83 -21.43 -32.77
N ILE A 292 10.26 -22.39 -31.95
CA ILE A 292 10.72 -23.70 -32.42
C ILE A 292 9.76 -24.76 -31.88
N GLY A 293 9.02 -25.40 -32.78
CA GLY A 293 8.05 -26.44 -32.44
C GLY A 293 8.71 -27.77 -32.06
N SER A 294 8.07 -28.54 -31.17
CA SER A 294 8.41 -29.95 -30.95
C SER A 294 7.56 -30.86 -31.85
N ASP A 295 8.09 -32.04 -32.21
CA ASP A 295 7.32 -33.07 -32.92
C ASP A 295 6.26 -33.66 -31.98
N TYR A 296 5.06 -33.08 -32.03
CA TYR A 296 3.95 -33.42 -31.16
C TYR A 296 3.22 -34.69 -31.63
N ASP A 297 3.22 -35.75 -30.82
CA ASP A 297 2.45 -36.97 -31.09
C ASP A 297 1.03 -36.83 -30.54
N ALA A 298 0.12 -36.29 -31.37
CA ALA A 298 -1.27 -36.02 -31.02
C ALA A 298 -2.03 -37.25 -30.49
N ASN A 299 -1.56 -38.47 -30.79
CA ASN A 299 -2.15 -39.73 -30.33
C ASN A 299 -1.86 -40.06 -28.85
N LYS A 300 -0.92 -39.36 -28.19
CA LYS A 300 -0.57 -39.59 -26.77
C LYS A 300 -1.43 -38.83 -25.78
N ILE A 301 -2.45 -38.09 -26.22
CA ILE A 301 -3.47 -37.56 -25.33
C ILE A 301 -4.39 -38.72 -24.95
N SER A 302 -4.07 -39.40 -23.84
CA SER A 302 -5.11 -40.15 -23.15
C SER A 302 -6.18 -39.11 -22.77
N ASN A 303 -7.42 -39.34 -23.18
CA ASN A 303 -8.57 -38.49 -22.90
C ASN A 303 -8.89 -38.31 -21.39
N LYS A 304 -7.99 -38.74 -20.51
CA LYS A 304 -8.00 -38.49 -19.07
C LYS A 304 -7.43 -37.11 -18.77
N GLY A 305 -8.29 -36.11 -18.92
CA GLY A 305 -8.27 -34.92 -18.08
C GLY A 305 -7.19 -33.89 -18.36
N LEU A 306 -7.17 -33.30 -19.56
CA LEU A 306 -7.17 -31.84 -19.56
C LEU A 306 -8.39 -31.41 -18.73
N PRO A 307 -8.30 -30.46 -17.79
CA PRO A 307 -9.47 -29.72 -17.39
C PRO A 307 -9.91 -28.93 -18.62
N VAL A 308 -10.61 -29.62 -19.53
CA VAL A 308 -11.67 -29.00 -20.28
C VAL A 308 -12.54 -28.40 -19.19
N ALA A 309 -12.47 -27.08 -19.05
CA ALA A 309 -13.53 -26.30 -18.44
C ALA A 309 -14.83 -26.93 -18.92
N ASN A 310 -15.49 -27.69 -18.03
CA ASN A 310 -16.62 -28.57 -18.30
C ASN A 310 -16.68 -29.16 -19.73
N LYS A 311 -16.41 -30.47 -19.86
CA LYS A 311 -16.66 -31.30 -21.06
C LYS A 311 -18.13 -31.31 -21.56
N THR A 312 -18.93 -30.32 -21.20
CA THR A 312 -20.20 -29.99 -21.82
C THR A 312 -20.11 -28.86 -22.84
N GLY A 313 -19.10 -27.97 -22.84
CA GLY A 313 -19.17 -26.74 -23.66
C GLY A 313 -20.44 -25.91 -23.41
N LYS A 314 -21.21 -26.30 -22.39
CA LYS A 314 -22.17 -25.49 -21.71
C LYS A 314 -21.33 -24.81 -20.65
N ILE A 315 -21.04 -23.54 -20.88
CA ILE A 315 -21.27 -22.55 -19.83
C ILE A 315 -22.51 -23.06 -19.10
N CYS A 316 -22.45 -23.36 -17.81
CA CYS A 316 -23.68 -23.56 -17.07
C CYS A 316 -24.48 -22.28 -17.33
N GLU A 317 -25.43 -22.31 -18.27
CA GLU A 317 -26.20 -21.15 -18.70
C GLU A 317 -26.95 -20.52 -17.51
N ASN A 318 -26.95 -21.22 -16.37
CA ASN A 318 -27.64 -20.94 -15.13
C ASN A 318 -26.73 -20.77 -13.88
N GLU A 319 -25.40 -20.73 -13.97
CA GLU A 319 -24.59 -20.26 -12.82
C GLU A 319 -24.32 -18.75 -12.97
N PRO A 320 -24.80 -17.90 -12.06
CA PRO A 320 -24.64 -16.46 -12.19
C PRO A 320 -23.17 -16.09 -12.02
N VAL A 321 -22.47 -15.72 -13.10
CA VAL A 321 -21.16 -15.09 -13.01
C VAL A 321 -21.34 -13.78 -12.21
N LEU A 322 -20.63 -13.59 -11.09
CA LEU A 322 -20.75 -12.42 -10.20
C LEU A 322 -20.61 -11.11 -10.97
N CYS A 323 -19.66 -11.05 -11.92
CA CYS A 323 -19.50 -9.90 -12.80
C CYS A 323 -20.75 -9.63 -13.64
N ARG A 324 -21.49 -10.66 -14.06
CA ARG A 324 -22.74 -10.50 -14.83
C ARG A 324 -23.84 -9.85 -13.99
N VAL A 325 -23.99 -10.26 -12.74
CA VAL A 325 -24.93 -9.63 -11.80
C VAL A 325 -24.60 -8.14 -11.64
N LEU A 326 -23.33 -7.80 -11.43
CA LEU A 326 -22.89 -6.40 -11.34
C LEU A 326 -23.06 -5.63 -12.65
N VAL A 327 -22.83 -6.26 -13.81
CA VAL A 327 -23.08 -5.66 -15.13
C VAL A 327 -24.55 -5.29 -15.28
N ASP A 328 -25.47 -6.19 -14.90
CA ASP A 328 -26.90 -5.95 -15.07
C ASP A 328 -27.40 -4.85 -14.10
N ARG A 329 -26.93 -4.84 -12.85
CA ARG A 329 -27.16 -3.71 -11.91
C ARG A 329 -26.62 -2.39 -12.45
N CYS A 330 -25.41 -2.39 -13.02
CA CYS A 330 -24.81 -1.19 -13.60
C CYS A 330 -25.62 -0.68 -14.81
N LYS A 331 -26.17 -1.56 -15.65
CA LYS A 331 -27.05 -1.17 -16.76
C LYS A 331 -28.36 -0.56 -16.24
N GLU A 332 -28.94 -1.15 -15.21
CA GLU A 332 -30.15 -0.63 -14.58
C GLU A 332 -29.90 0.78 -14.01
N TRP A 333 -28.84 0.95 -13.23
CA TRP A 333 -28.39 2.25 -12.74
C TRP A 333 -28.20 3.26 -13.87
N GLN A 334 -27.51 2.90 -14.96
CA GLN A 334 -27.28 3.78 -16.10
C GLN A 334 -28.60 4.16 -16.81
N SER A 335 -29.59 3.25 -16.83
CA SER A 335 -30.90 3.53 -17.41
C SER A 335 -31.68 4.59 -16.62
N ARG A 336 -31.53 4.59 -15.28
CA ARG A 336 -32.13 5.57 -14.36
C ARG A 336 -31.40 6.91 -14.37
N ALA A 337 -30.06 6.89 -14.39
CA ALA A 337 -29.23 8.10 -14.39
C ALA A 337 -29.35 8.96 -15.67
N GLY A 338 -29.87 8.36 -16.76
CA GLY A 338 -30.03 9.03 -18.06
C GLY A 338 -28.84 8.83 -19.00
N LYS A 339 -29.08 9.07 -20.30
CA LYS A 339 -28.12 8.71 -21.38
C LYS A 339 -27.11 9.80 -21.73
N ASN A 340 -27.29 11.03 -21.24
CA ASN A 340 -26.48 12.19 -21.62
C ASN A 340 -25.69 12.73 -20.43
N GLY A 341 -24.50 13.27 -20.68
CA GLY A 341 -23.65 13.92 -19.68
C GLY A 341 -22.58 13.02 -19.04
N GLU A 342 -21.83 13.59 -18.11
CA GLU A 342 -20.63 12.99 -17.51
C GLU A 342 -20.89 11.65 -16.79
N ILE A 343 -22.06 11.49 -16.16
CA ILE A 343 -22.46 10.25 -15.47
C ILE A 343 -22.65 9.09 -16.45
N SER A 344 -23.15 9.36 -17.66
CA SER A 344 -23.28 8.34 -18.72
C SER A 344 -21.92 7.81 -19.16
N HIS A 345 -20.90 8.68 -19.22
CA HIS A 345 -19.52 8.28 -19.50
C HIS A 345 -18.93 7.39 -18.39
N LEU A 346 -19.22 7.69 -17.12
CA LEU A 346 -18.84 6.82 -16.01
C LEU A 346 -19.47 5.43 -16.12
N GLY A 347 -20.76 5.33 -16.46
CA GLY A 347 -21.40 4.04 -16.68
C GLY A 347 -20.73 3.20 -17.76
N ARG A 348 -20.30 3.84 -18.86
CA ARG A 348 -19.49 3.17 -19.87
C ARG A 348 -18.18 2.62 -19.31
N TYR A 349 -17.48 3.38 -18.45
CA TYR A 349 -16.24 2.93 -17.81
C TYR A 349 -16.48 1.77 -16.85
N PHE A 350 -17.52 1.85 -16.00
CA PHE A 350 -17.86 0.76 -15.08
C PHE A 350 -18.17 -0.53 -15.84
N LEU A 351 -19.00 -0.45 -16.88
CA LEU A 351 -19.30 -1.60 -17.74
C LEU A 351 -18.03 -2.15 -18.41
N SER A 352 -17.12 -1.29 -18.89
CA SER A 352 -15.86 -1.74 -19.49
C SER A 352 -14.98 -2.50 -18.48
N ILE A 353 -14.89 -2.00 -17.25
CA ILE A 353 -14.15 -2.64 -16.16
C ILE A 353 -14.77 -4.00 -15.84
N LEU A 354 -16.08 -4.04 -15.58
CA LEU A 354 -16.79 -5.28 -15.21
C LEU A 354 -16.73 -6.35 -16.31
N ASN A 355 -16.87 -5.96 -17.58
CA ASN A 355 -16.73 -6.89 -18.71
C ASN A 355 -15.29 -7.42 -18.83
N SER A 356 -14.29 -6.62 -18.46
CA SER A 356 -12.89 -7.05 -18.43
C SER A 356 -12.64 -8.00 -17.26
N LEU A 357 -13.15 -7.68 -16.07
CA LEU A 357 -13.09 -8.53 -14.88
C LEU A 357 -13.78 -9.89 -15.10
N GLY A 358 -14.91 -9.93 -15.80
CA GLY A 358 -15.62 -11.17 -16.11
C GLY A 358 -14.77 -12.22 -16.86
N LYS A 359 -13.73 -11.79 -17.61
CA LYS A 359 -12.78 -12.71 -18.25
C LYS A 359 -11.88 -13.44 -17.25
N PHE A 360 -11.57 -12.81 -16.12
CA PHE A 360 -10.76 -13.38 -15.05
C PHE A 360 -11.56 -14.31 -14.15
N GLU A 361 -12.86 -14.05 -13.99
CA GLU A 361 -13.75 -14.87 -13.15
C GLU A 361 -13.83 -16.34 -13.63
N VAL A 362 -13.93 -16.53 -14.94
CA VAL A 362 -13.98 -17.86 -15.57
C VAL A 362 -12.62 -18.38 -16.03
N SER A 363 -11.54 -17.66 -15.72
CA SER A 363 -10.19 -18.02 -16.16
C SER A 363 -9.63 -19.16 -15.30
N PRO A 364 -8.95 -20.16 -15.90
CA PRO A 364 -8.18 -21.14 -15.13
C PRO A 364 -6.97 -20.50 -14.43
N ILE A 365 -6.58 -19.29 -14.85
CA ILE A 365 -5.40 -18.58 -14.36
C ILE A 365 -5.79 -17.79 -13.10
N HIS A 366 -5.02 -17.92 -12.02
CA HIS A 366 -5.34 -17.24 -10.78
C HIS A 366 -4.82 -15.82 -10.81
N ASP A 367 -5.73 -14.86 -10.73
CA ASP A 367 -5.41 -13.47 -10.50
C ASP A 367 -5.50 -13.16 -8.99
N TYR A 368 -4.38 -12.75 -8.40
CA TYR A 368 -4.26 -12.46 -6.96
C TYR A 368 -4.90 -11.13 -6.55
N LEU A 369 -5.52 -10.38 -7.47
CA LEU A 369 -6.24 -9.14 -7.19
C LEU A 369 -7.73 -9.17 -7.60
N PHE A 370 -8.18 -10.16 -8.37
CA PHE A 370 -9.55 -10.26 -8.89
C PHE A 370 -10.64 -10.08 -7.83
N GLN A 371 -10.61 -10.84 -6.72
CA GLN A 371 -11.64 -10.74 -5.68
C GLN A 371 -11.64 -9.36 -5.03
N THR A 372 -10.45 -8.79 -4.83
CA THR A 372 -10.32 -7.43 -4.28
C THR A 372 -10.95 -6.42 -5.24
N MET A 373 -10.59 -6.47 -6.52
CA MET A 373 -11.12 -5.58 -7.56
C MET A 373 -12.64 -5.69 -7.71
N LEU A 374 -13.19 -6.91 -7.67
CA LEU A 374 -14.61 -7.17 -7.77
C LEU A 374 -15.39 -6.56 -6.60
N THR A 375 -14.90 -6.72 -5.37
CA THR A 375 -15.52 -6.13 -4.18
C THR A 375 -15.55 -4.60 -4.25
N GLN A 376 -14.49 -3.95 -4.74
CA GLN A 376 -14.50 -2.49 -4.95
C GLN A 376 -15.59 -2.06 -5.92
N MET A 377 -15.70 -2.76 -7.05
CA MET A 377 -16.71 -2.46 -8.07
C MET A 377 -18.14 -2.68 -7.56
N SER A 378 -18.35 -3.72 -6.75
CA SER A 378 -19.63 -3.97 -6.09
C SER A 378 -20.07 -2.78 -5.21
N ILE A 379 -19.16 -2.28 -4.37
CA ILE A 379 -19.46 -1.11 -3.50
C ILE A 379 -19.61 0.18 -4.31
N LEU A 380 -18.84 0.36 -5.38
CA LEU A 380 -18.98 1.52 -6.25
C LEU A 380 -20.38 1.57 -6.89
N ILE A 381 -20.93 0.43 -7.32
CA ILE A 381 -22.29 0.32 -7.86
C ILE A 381 -23.32 0.59 -6.77
N ASP A 382 -23.15 0.02 -5.59
CA ASP A 382 -23.98 0.30 -4.42
C ASP A 382 -24.05 1.81 -4.11
N LEU A 383 -22.91 2.52 -4.15
CA LEU A 383 -22.82 3.96 -3.93
C LEU A 383 -23.46 4.76 -5.07
N ALA A 384 -23.38 4.25 -6.30
CA ALA A 384 -24.00 4.86 -7.47
C ALA A 384 -25.53 4.79 -7.40
N GLU A 385 -26.07 3.65 -6.97
CA GLU A 385 -27.50 3.45 -6.71
C GLU A 385 -27.97 4.33 -5.55
N GLN A 386 -27.18 4.44 -4.47
CA GLN A 386 -27.50 5.33 -3.35
C GLN A 386 -27.60 6.80 -3.80
N ALA A 387 -26.64 7.27 -4.60
CA ALA A 387 -26.69 8.64 -5.12
C ALA A 387 -27.96 8.93 -5.92
N LEU A 388 -28.46 7.96 -6.71
CA LEU A 388 -29.73 8.12 -7.43
C LEU A 388 -30.94 8.17 -6.50
N ASN A 389 -30.94 7.34 -5.45
CA ASN A 389 -32.03 7.36 -4.47
C ASN A 389 -32.06 8.71 -3.71
N ASP A 390 -30.90 9.29 -3.40
CA ASP A 390 -30.79 10.62 -2.79
C ASP A 390 -31.30 11.72 -3.75
N GLU A 391 -31.06 11.60 -5.06
CA GLU A 391 -31.65 12.51 -6.07
C GLU A 391 -33.18 12.43 -6.08
N GLU A 392 -33.73 11.22 -6.00
CA GLU A 392 -35.19 10.99 -5.94
C GLU A 392 -35.81 11.55 -4.65
N GLU A 393 -35.15 11.39 -3.50
CA GLU A 393 -35.58 11.98 -2.22
C GLU A 393 -35.56 13.51 -2.27
N MET A 394 -34.52 14.11 -2.88
CA MET A 394 -34.45 15.56 -3.08
C MET A 394 -35.59 16.09 -3.95
N LEU A 395 -35.92 15.40 -5.03
CA LEU A 395 -37.09 15.73 -5.86
C LEU A 395 -38.38 15.65 -5.07
N ASP A 396 -38.52 14.62 -4.22
CA ASP A 396 -39.72 14.40 -3.41
C ASP A 396 -39.91 15.49 -2.34
N TYR A 397 -38.83 15.85 -1.65
CA TYR A 397 -38.83 16.85 -0.58
C TYR A 397 -39.05 18.27 -1.10
N TYR A 398 -38.38 18.66 -2.19
CA TYR A 398 -38.48 20.00 -2.77
C TYR A 398 -39.49 20.09 -3.92
N LYS A 399 -40.53 19.24 -3.93
CA LYS A 399 -41.62 19.28 -4.94
C LYS A 399 -42.20 20.68 -5.17
N GLU A 400 -42.30 21.49 -4.12
CA GLU A 400 -42.84 22.85 -4.18
C GLU A 400 -41.80 23.93 -4.54
N ASN A 401 -40.51 23.57 -4.60
CA ASN A 401 -39.40 24.46 -4.96
C ASN A 401 -38.39 23.77 -5.92
N PRO A 402 -38.72 23.68 -7.22
CA PRO A 402 -37.90 22.95 -8.19
C PRO A 402 -36.46 23.45 -8.30
N GLU A 403 -36.21 24.75 -8.18
CA GLU A 403 -34.85 25.30 -8.25
C GLU A 403 -33.96 24.84 -7.08
N ALA A 404 -34.55 24.62 -5.90
CA ALA A 404 -33.81 24.07 -4.76
C ALA A 404 -33.49 22.58 -4.97
N ALA A 405 -34.44 21.82 -5.53
CA ALA A 405 -34.23 20.42 -5.92
C ALA A 405 -33.08 20.30 -6.93
N ASP A 406 -33.12 21.10 -8.00
CA ASP A 406 -32.12 21.09 -9.07
C ASP A 406 -30.70 21.37 -8.53
N ARG A 407 -30.55 22.36 -7.64
CA ARG A 407 -29.26 22.66 -7.00
C ARG A 407 -28.77 21.51 -6.12
N GLY A 408 -29.66 20.85 -5.37
CA GLY A 408 -29.31 19.70 -4.54
C GLY A 408 -28.85 18.50 -5.37
N ILE A 409 -29.58 18.18 -6.43
CA ILE A 409 -29.26 17.11 -7.39
C ILE A 409 -27.92 17.37 -8.07
N GLU A 410 -27.68 18.60 -8.55
CA GLU A 410 -26.40 18.96 -9.16
C GLU A 410 -25.22 18.77 -8.20
N GLN A 411 -25.39 19.08 -6.91
CA GLN A 411 -24.35 18.85 -5.90
C GLN A 411 -24.07 17.36 -5.69
N ILE A 412 -25.11 16.52 -5.58
CA ILE A 412 -24.99 15.06 -5.45
C ILE A 412 -24.23 14.49 -6.65
N ARG A 413 -24.69 14.83 -7.86
CA ARG A 413 -24.08 14.39 -9.12
C ARG A 413 -22.61 14.78 -9.24
N ASN A 414 -22.28 16.04 -8.96
CA ASN A 414 -20.91 16.53 -9.01
C ASN A 414 -20.01 15.84 -7.98
N ALA A 415 -20.52 15.61 -6.76
CA ALA A 415 -19.78 14.92 -5.71
C ALA A 415 -19.53 13.45 -6.04
N PHE A 416 -20.55 12.76 -6.56
CA PHE A 416 -20.43 11.38 -7.04
C PHE A 416 -19.45 11.30 -8.21
N PHE A 417 -19.61 12.13 -9.25
CA PHE A 417 -18.77 12.12 -10.43
C PHE A 417 -17.29 12.31 -10.09
N ARG A 418 -16.94 13.33 -9.29
CA ARG A 418 -15.55 13.58 -8.88
C ARG A 418 -14.96 12.40 -8.11
N SER A 419 -15.74 11.78 -7.23
CA SER A 419 -15.30 10.63 -6.43
C SER A 419 -15.08 9.39 -7.31
N ALA A 420 -16.05 9.09 -8.19
CA ALA A 420 -16.03 7.96 -9.10
C ALA A 420 -14.95 8.08 -10.18
N TYR A 421 -14.78 9.26 -10.77
CA TYR A 421 -13.73 9.48 -11.76
C TYR A 421 -12.34 9.32 -11.14
N GLY A 422 -12.13 9.87 -9.93
CA GLY A 422 -10.91 9.63 -9.17
C GLY A 422 -10.68 8.14 -8.96
N PHE A 423 -11.68 7.44 -8.40
CA PHE A 423 -11.62 6.00 -8.20
C PHE A 423 -11.21 5.24 -9.47
N VAL A 424 -11.86 5.50 -10.61
CA VAL A 424 -11.55 4.82 -11.89
C VAL A 424 -10.09 5.06 -12.30
N ARG A 425 -9.56 6.28 -12.15
CA ARG A 425 -8.16 6.59 -12.47
C ARG A 425 -7.18 5.80 -11.58
N GLU A 426 -7.43 5.82 -10.27
CA GLU A 426 -6.60 5.09 -9.31
C GLU A 426 -6.70 3.56 -9.48
N PHE A 427 -7.90 3.05 -9.78
CA PHE A 427 -8.14 1.65 -10.11
C PHE A 427 -7.43 1.23 -11.40
N SER A 428 -7.44 2.08 -12.44
CA SER A 428 -6.70 1.81 -13.67
C SER A 428 -5.19 1.74 -13.44
N LEU A 429 -4.63 2.61 -12.58
CA LEU A 429 -3.22 2.53 -12.20
C LEU A 429 -2.88 1.22 -11.51
N LEU A 430 -3.75 0.72 -10.63
CA LEU A 430 -3.58 -0.61 -10.04
C LEU A 430 -3.59 -1.68 -11.13
N VAL A 431 -4.61 -1.71 -11.99
CA VAL A 431 -4.76 -2.74 -13.03
C VAL A 431 -3.59 -2.75 -14.00
N GLN A 432 -3.17 -1.58 -14.52
CA GLN A 432 -2.09 -1.46 -15.50
C GLN A 432 -0.75 -1.99 -14.98
N ASN A 433 -0.45 -1.77 -13.71
CA ASN A 433 0.84 -2.14 -13.14
C ASN A 433 0.84 -3.52 -12.48
N SER A 434 -0.34 -4.02 -12.09
CA SER A 434 -0.47 -5.34 -11.48
C SER A 434 -0.87 -6.42 -12.48
N VAL A 435 -1.88 -6.19 -13.33
CA VAL A 435 -2.39 -7.24 -14.22
C VAL A 435 -1.48 -7.39 -15.43
N ARG A 436 -0.82 -8.53 -15.54
CA ARG A 436 -0.11 -8.95 -16.76
C ARG A 436 -1.14 -9.45 -17.79
N SER A 437 -1.82 -8.51 -18.47
CA SER A 437 -2.89 -8.79 -19.43
C SER A 437 -2.41 -9.45 -20.71
N ASP A 438 -1.11 -9.39 -21.01
CA ASP A 438 -0.59 -9.67 -22.35
C ASP A 438 -0.33 -11.17 -22.53
N ARG A 439 -1.41 -11.93 -22.45
CA ARG A 439 -1.43 -13.39 -22.60
C ARG A 439 -1.33 -13.84 -24.06
N GLN A 440 -1.18 -12.92 -25.02
CA GLN A 440 -0.60 -13.09 -26.34
C GLN A 440 -0.25 -11.70 -26.91
N PHE A 441 0.92 -11.62 -27.53
CA PHE A 441 1.69 -10.42 -27.84
C PHE A 441 1.03 -9.49 -28.87
N THR A 442 0.72 -8.26 -28.46
CA THR A 442 0.61 -7.10 -29.35
C THR A 442 1.97 -6.40 -29.34
N GLN A 443 2.81 -6.69 -30.33
CA GLN A 443 4.04 -5.92 -30.63
C GLN A 443 3.72 -4.68 -31.48
N ALA A 444 2.59 -4.03 -31.19
CA ALA A 444 2.36 -2.64 -31.58
C ALA A 444 2.44 -1.80 -30.29
N PRO A 445 3.14 -0.66 -30.31
CA PRO A 445 3.49 0.07 -29.10
C PRO A 445 2.27 0.80 -28.57
N ASP A 446 1.49 0.13 -27.72
CA ASP A 446 0.86 0.88 -26.65
C ASP A 446 2.00 1.39 -25.76
N PHE A 447 1.92 2.65 -25.35
CA PHE A 447 2.86 3.20 -24.39
C PHE A 447 2.46 2.68 -23.00
N ASP A 448 2.57 1.36 -22.80
CA ASP A 448 2.21 0.69 -21.57
C ASP A 448 3.41 0.65 -20.62
N VAL A 449 3.74 1.83 -20.09
CA VAL A 449 4.80 1.95 -19.09
C VAL A 449 4.29 1.49 -17.74
N ARG A 450 4.90 0.44 -17.21
CA ARG A 450 4.78 0.10 -15.78
C ARG A 450 5.58 1.12 -14.97
N VAL A 451 4.89 1.87 -14.15
CA VAL A 451 5.44 2.96 -13.33
C VAL A 451 6.09 2.42 -12.05
N TYR A 452 5.70 1.22 -11.61
CA TYR A 452 6.29 0.51 -10.47
C TYR A 452 6.35 -1.00 -10.73
N GLU A 453 7.28 -1.69 -10.05
CA GLU A 453 7.50 -3.13 -10.21
C GLU A 453 7.21 -3.95 -8.94
N THR A 454 6.36 -3.43 -8.05
CA THR A 454 5.97 -4.14 -6.81
C THR A 454 5.36 -5.51 -7.14
N PRO A 455 5.88 -6.62 -6.56
CA PRO A 455 5.35 -7.96 -6.81
C PRO A 455 3.89 -8.13 -6.40
N VAL A 456 3.09 -8.74 -7.28
CA VAL A 456 1.64 -8.87 -7.08
C VAL A 456 1.25 -9.62 -5.80
N LYS A 457 2.01 -10.64 -5.39
CA LYS A 457 1.69 -11.40 -4.17
C LYS A 457 1.93 -10.58 -2.91
N LEU A 458 2.92 -9.69 -2.89
CA LEU A 458 3.10 -8.76 -1.77
C LEU A 458 1.89 -7.81 -1.68
N LEU A 459 1.44 -7.27 -2.81
CA LEU A 459 0.25 -6.40 -2.82
C LEU A 459 -1.02 -7.13 -2.37
N ALA A 460 -1.25 -8.35 -2.86
CA ALA A 460 -2.36 -9.20 -2.45
C ALA A 460 -2.28 -9.57 -0.96
N PHE A 461 -1.07 -9.80 -0.43
CA PHE A 461 -0.82 -10.06 0.98
C PHE A 461 -1.16 -8.84 1.85
N TYR A 462 -0.78 -7.63 1.43
CA TYR A 462 -1.17 -6.40 2.13
C TYR A 462 -2.68 -6.19 2.13
N ASN A 463 -3.37 -6.45 1.02
CA ASN A 463 -4.83 -6.41 0.98
C ASN A 463 -5.47 -7.44 1.94
N ALA A 464 -4.92 -8.66 2.02
CA ALA A 464 -5.34 -9.67 2.99
C ALA A 464 -5.09 -9.22 4.44
N TYR A 465 -3.96 -8.56 4.72
CA TYR A 465 -3.64 -8.02 6.04
C TYR A 465 -4.64 -6.93 6.44
N ILE A 466 -4.87 -5.95 5.55
CA ILE A 466 -5.83 -4.86 5.75
C ILE A 466 -7.22 -5.42 6.04
N TYR A 467 -7.65 -6.43 5.28
CA TYR A 467 -8.94 -7.07 5.50
C TYR A 467 -9.03 -7.74 6.88
N ASN A 468 -8.02 -8.51 7.29
CA ASN A 468 -8.03 -9.13 8.62
C ASN A 468 -7.98 -8.10 9.75
N MET A 469 -7.23 -7.01 9.58
CA MET A 469 -7.18 -5.90 10.54
C MET A 469 -8.52 -5.16 10.62
N LYS A 470 -9.15 -4.90 9.47
CA LYS A 470 -10.50 -4.30 9.37
C LYS A 470 -11.54 -5.18 10.04
N GLU A 471 -11.59 -6.48 9.73
CA GLU A 471 -12.54 -7.41 10.33
C GLU A 471 -12.32 -7.56 11.85
N TYR A 472 -11.06 -7.55 12.30
CA TYR A 472 -10.73 -7.53 13.73
C TYR A 472 -11.27 -6.27 14.42
N LEU A 473 -10.91 -5.08 13.93
CA LEU A 473 -11.33 -3.82 14.52
C LEU A 473 -12.84 -3.57 14.36
N GLY A 474 -13.46 -4.10 13.30
CA GLY A 474 -14.88 -4.01 13.02
C GLY A 474 -15.75 -4.71 14.06
N THR A 475 -15.19 -5.63 14.86
CA THR A 475 -15.91 -6.26 15.97
C THR A 475 -16.14 -5.33 17.17
N PHE A 476 -15.50 -4.16 17.21
CA PHE A 476 -15.63 -3.20 18.30
C PHE A 476 -16.63 -2.08 17.93
N VAL A 477 -17.91 -2.43 17.88
CA VAL A 477 -19.03 -1.51 17.60
C VAL A 477 -19.60 -0.95 18.91
N ASN A 478 -20.00 0.33 18.92
CA ASN A 478 -20.77 0.88 20.03
C ASN A 478 -22.26 0.51 19.85
N ASP A 479 -22.98 0.22 20.94
CA ASP A 479 -24.39 -0.20 20.92
C ASP A 479 -25.37 0.75 20.17
N ASN A 480 -24.93 1.99 19.86
CA ASN A 480 -25.72 3.04 19.19
C ASN A 480 -25.18 3.47 17.81
N GLU A 481 -24.18 2.77 17.23
CA GLU A 481 -23.62 3.10 15.91
C GLU A 481 -24.13 2.12 14.84
N GLU A 482 -24.57 2.64 13.69
CA GLU A 482 -24.92 1.82 12.52
C GLU A 482 -23.70 1.04 12.03
N GLU A 483 -23.90 -0.20 11.61
CA GLU A 483 -22.83 -1.03 11.06
C GLU A 483 -22.30 -0.38 9.77
N HIS A 484 -20.98 -0.20 9.69
CA HIS A 484 -20.32 0.41 8.53
C HIS A 484 -19.61 -0.67 7.72
N GLU A 485 -19.85 -0.67 6.41
CA GLU A 485 -19.13 -1.48 5.44
C GLU A 485 -17.90 -0.72 4.97
N TYR A 486 -16.74 -1.09 5.50
CA TYR A 486 -15.45 -0.52 5.11
C TYR A 486 -14.79 -1.37 4.04
N VAL A 487 -14.30 -0.71 2.99
CA VAL A 487 -13.48 -1.36 1.97
C VAL A 487 -12.28 -0.49 1.63
N PHE A 488 -11.12 -1.15 1.61
CA PHE A 488 -9.82 -0.52 1.36
C PHE A 488 -9.23 -1.11 0.09
N LEU A 489 -8.63 -0.26 -0.74
CA LEU A 489 -7.84 -0.67 -1.89
C LEU A 489 -6.43 -0.11 -1.74
N ALA A 490 -5.46 -0.99 -1.49
CA ALA A 490 -4.06 -0.62 -1.52
C ALA A 490 -3.52 -0.69 -2.95
N TYR A 491 -2.80 0.34 -3.37
CA TYR A 491 -2.10 0.38 -4.65
C TYR A 491 -0.77 1.12 -4.50
N PRO A 492 0.34 0.65 -5.11
CA PRO A 492 1.59 1.39 -5.14
C PRO A 492 1.45 2.69 -5.94
N GLY A 493 2.15 3.73 -5.50
CA GLY A 493 2.15 5.04 -6.17
C GLY A 493 3.41 5.85 -5.86
N VAL A 494 3.56 6.97 -6.56
CA VAL A 494 4.70 7.90 -6.41
C VAL A 494 4.40 8.82 -5.22
N SER A 495 4.68 8.32 -4.01
CA SER A 495 4.47 9.04 -2.76
C SER A 495 5.59 8.73 -1.77
N ASP A 496 5.96 9.72 -0.95
CA ASP A 496 6.98 9.55 0.10
C ASP A 496 6.41 8.91 1.38
N PHE A 497 5.09 8.91 1.53
CA PHE A 497 4.36 8.33 2.66
C PHE A 497 3.02 7.73 2.21
N VAL A 498 2.45 6.84 3.02
CA VAL A 498 1.14 6.25 2.75
C VAL A 498 0.07 7.33 2.76
N LYS A 499 -0.70 7.46 1.68
CA LYS A 499 -1.82 8.41 1.60
C LYS A 499 -3.13 7.66 1.58
N LEU A 500 -3.91 7.84 2.64
CA LEU A 500 -5.28 7.34 2.71
C LEU A 500 -6.27 8.40 2.24
N ARG A 501 -7.15 8.05 1.30
CA ARG A 501 -8.21 8.91 0.79
C ARG A 501 -9.55 8.20 0.88
N GLU A 502 -10.44 8.70 1.72
CA GLU A 502 -11.85 8.30 1.71
C GLU A 502 -12.55 8.91 0.50
N LYS A 503 -13.18 8.06 -0.31
CA LYS A 503 -14.03 8.48 -1.43
C LYS A 503 -15.49 8.38 -1.00
N PHE A 504 -16.36 9.19 -1.64
CA PHE A 504 -17.81 9.14 -1.44
C PHE A 504 -18.30 9.47 -0.02
N SER A 505 -17.48 10.14 0.80
CA SER A 505 -17.87 10.56 2.16
C SER A 505 -19.00 11.60 2.19
N THR A 506 -19.50 12.04 1.04
CA THR A 506 -20.71 12.89 0.93
C THR A 506 -21.94 12.13 0.45
N ILE A 507 -21.78 10.87 0.03
CA ILE A 507 -22.85 10.04 -0.54
C ILE A 507 -23.33 9.01 0.50
N SER A 508 -22.42 8.37 1.22
CA SER A 508 -22.77 7.36 2.22
C SER A 508 -21.98 7.53 3.51
N ASP A 509 -22.65 7.37 4.65
CA ASP A 509 -22.01 7.32 5.97
C ASP A 509 -21.73 5.86 6.40
N THR A 510 -22.46 4.89 5.85
CA THR A 510 -22.32 3.46 6.19
C THR A 510 -21.41 2.71 5.22
N LYS A 511 -21.40 3.04 3.93
CA LYS A 511 -20.51 2.43 2.93
C LYS A 511 -19.29 3.31 2.71
N ARG A 512 -18.13 2.89 3.23
CA ARG A 512 -16.90 3.71 3.23
C ARG A 512 -15.82 3.06 2.39
N LEU A 513 -15.50 3.70 1.25
CA LEU A 513 -14.48 3.24 0.33
C LEU A 513 -13.20 4.07 0.46
N PHE A 514 -12.08 3.40 0.73
CA PHE A 514 -10.78 4.00 0.96
C PHE A 514 -9.79 3.58 -0.11
N LEU A 515 -9.10 4.55 -0.68
CA LEU A 515 -7.96 4.32 -1.55
C LEU A 515 -6.68 4.63 -0.78
N MET A 516 -5.76 3.67 -0.78
CA MET A 516 -4.51 3.75 -0.02
C MET A 516 -3.33 3.67 -0.98
N GLU A 517 -2.70 4.81 -1.22
CA GLU A 517 -1.53 4.95 -2.06
C GLU A 517 -0.28 4.58 -1.24
N LEU A 518 0.45 3.55 -1.66
CA LEU A 518 1.63 3.05 -0.96
C LEU A 518 2.92 3.57 -1.62
N PRO A 519 3.87 4.14 -0.85
CA PRO A 519 5.24 4.35 -1.32
C PRO A 519 5.83 3.03 -1.80
N GLU A 520 6.38 2.99 -3.01
CA GLU A 520 6.92 1.76 -3.59
C GLU A 520 8.00 1.13 -2.69
N ILE A 521 8.92 1.92 -2.15
CA ILE A 521 9.97 1.40 -1.26
C ILE A 521 9.40 0.74 0.01
N ASN A 522 8.27 1.23 0.53
CA ASN A 522 7.65 0.66 1.72
C ASN A 522 6.99 -0.70 1.41
N THR A 523 6.64 -1.01 0.16
CA THR A 523 6.12 -2.35 -0.21
C THR A 523 7.17 -3.45 -0.04
N TYR A 524 8.46 -3.07 -0.01
CA TYR A 524 9.60 -3.93 0.28
C TYR A 524 10.03 -3.92 1.77
N ARG A 525 9.26 -3.27 2.65
CA ARG A 525 9.42 -3.29 4.11
C ARG A 525 8.18 -3.85 4.80
N PRO A 526 7.90 -5.16 4.72
CA PRO A 526 6.60 -5.70 5.12
C PRO A 526 6.22 -5.39 6.58
N ARG A 527 7.17 -5.43 7.53
CA ARG A 527 6.87 -5.12 8.95
C ARG A 527 6.49 -3.67 9.18
N ASP A 528 7.27 -2.75 8.60
CA ASP A 528 7.04 -1.31 8.74
C ASP A 528 5.71 -0.95 8.04
N LEU A 529 5.51 -1.45 6.82
CA LEU A 529 4.28 -1.22 6.07
C LEU A 529 3.06 -1.80 6.78
N MET A 530 3.08 -3.05 7.28
CA MET A 530 1.94 -3.59 8.02
C MET A 530 1.57 -2.76 9.26
N PHE A 531 2.56 -2.19 9.96
CA PHE A 531 2.27 -1.25 11.05
C PHE A 531 1.54 -0.02 10.52
N ILE A 532 2.07 0.62 9.46
CA ILE A 532 1.47 1.82 8.84
C ILE A 532 0.05 1.51 8.32
N LEU A 533 -0.14 0.41 7.60
CA LEU A 533 -1.46 -0.04 7.13
C LEU A 533 -2.42 -0.25 8.30
N GLY A 534 -1.96 -0.90 9.37
CA GLY A 534 -2.75 -1.10 10.59
C GLY A 534 -3.15 0.23 11.24
N HIS A 535 -2.23 1.20 11.26
CA HIS A 535 -2.42 2.54 11.80
C HIS A 535 -3.51 3.28 11.02
N GLU A 536 -3.43 3.26 9.69
CA GLU A 536 -4.44 3.87 8.81
C GLU A 536 -5.83 3.23 8.94
N VAL A 537 -5.89 1.90 9.12
CA VAL A 537 -7.16 1.21 9.40
C VAL A 537 -7.71 1.61 10.77
N ALA A 538 -6.87 1.73 11.80
CA ALA A 538 -7.26 2.12 13.16
C ALA A 538 -7.76 3.58 13.27
N HIS A 539 -7.37 4.46 12.35
CA HIS A 539 -8.00 5.78 12.21
C HIS A 539 -9.47 5.73 11.81
N ASN A 540 -9.92 4.67 11.15
CA ASN A 540 -11.26 4.63 10.57
C ASN A 540 -12.15 3.60 11.26
N VAL A 541 -11.61 2.42 11.56
CA VAL A 541 -12.33 1.27 12.12
C VAL A 541 -12.11 1.18 13.64
N GLY A 542 -13.04 0.55 14.38
CA GLY A 542 -12.92 0.37 15.83
C GLY A 542 -13.45 1.56 16.65
N GLY A 543 -14.65 2.05 16.31
CA GLY A 543 -15.34 3.13 17.02
C GLY A 543 -15.46 2.89 18.53
N GLY A 544 -15.68 1.64 18.95
CA GLY A 544 -15.83 1.27 20.36
C GLY A 544 -14.58 1.46 21.22
N ILE A 545 -13.37 1.33 20.65
CA ILE A 545 -12.12 1.49 21.40
C ILE A 545 -11.86 2.97 21.74
N ARG A 546 -12.18 3.87 20.81
CA ARG A 546 -11.83 5.29 20.89
C ARG A 546 -12.69 6.09 21.88
N ASN A 547 -13.76 5.50 22.38
CA ASN A 547 -14.70 6.09 23.35
C ASN A 547 -14.89 7.61 23.16
N ARG A 548 -15.66 7.95 22.13
CA ARG A 548 -15.86 9.34 21.70
C ARG A 548 -16.41 10.25 22.81
N LYS A 549 -17.19 9.69 23.74
CA LYS A 549 -17.76 10.41 24.89
C LYS A 549 -16.65 10.83 25.86
N GLU A 550 -15.83 9.89 26.30
CA GLU A 550 -14.67 10.17 27.17
C GLU A 550 -13.74 11.21 26.54
N ARG A 551 -13.45 11.07 25.24
CA ARG A 551 -12.62 12.03 24.51
C ARG A 551 -13.20 13.44 24.57
N ALA A 552 -14.51 13.59 24.44
CA ALA A 552 -15.18 14.89 24.53
C ALA A 552 -14.97 15.51 25.90
N GLU A 553 -15.28 14.75 26.97
CA GLU A 553 -15.18 15.21 28.36
C GLU A 553 -13.75 15.66 28.71
N ILE A 554 -12.74 14.87 28.35
CA ILE A 554 -11.33 15.22 28.60
C ILE A 554 -10.89 16.42 27.73
N THR A 555 -11.40 16.52 26.50
CA THR A 555 -11.16 17.71 25.66
C THR A 555 -11.72 18.96 26.34
N THR A 556 -12.97 18.94 26.80
CA THR A 556 -13.60 20.07 27.50
C THR A 556 -12.77 20.51 28.70
N LYS A 557 -12.30 19.56 29.54
CA LYS A 557 -11.40 19.81 30.68
C LYS A 557 -10.12 20.53 30.28
N ILE A 558 -9.42 20.02 29.25
CA ILE A 558 -8.19 20.63 28.73
C ILE A 558 -8.48 22.05 28.23
N MET A 559 -9.56 22.24 27.46
CA MET A 559 -9.90 23.56 26.90
C MET A 559 -10.24 24.58 27.98
N ALA A 560 -10.99 24.17 29.02
CA ALA A 560 -11.31 24.99 30.18
C ALA A 560 -10.04 25.43 30.91
N TYR A 561 -9.18 24.48 31.27
CA TYR A 561 -7.88 24.74 31.89
C TYR A 561 -7.03 25.71 31.07
N MET A 562 -6.95 25.49 29.76
CA MET A 562 -6.15 26.32 28.86
C MET A 562 -6.70 27.73 28.70
N TYR A 563 -8.03 27.90 28.68
CA TYR A 563 -8.65 29.22 28.67
C TYR A 563 -8.38 29.97 29.97
N VAL A 564 -8.50 29.30 31.12
CA VAL A 564 -8.16 29.89 32.42
C VAL A 564 -6.69 30.28 32.48
N LYS A 565 -5.79 29.41 32.02
CA LYS A 565 -4.36 29.70 31.95
C LYS A 565 -4.07 30.89 31.04
N TYR A 566 -4.75 31.01 29.90
CA TYR A 566 -4.65 32.16 29.01
C TYR A 566 -5.02 33.46 29.74
N ILE A 567 -6.19 33.50 30.36
CA ILE A 567 -6.69 34.66 31.10
C ILE A 567 -5.76 35.00 32.27
N ARG A 568 -5.27 34.01 33.01
CA ARG A 568 -4.29 34.19 34.09
C ARG A 568 -3.00 34.87 33.59
N LEU A 569 -2.43 34.38 32.49
CA LEU A 569 -1.21 34.95 31.91
C LEU A 569 -1.43 36.37 31.37
N SER A 570 -2.54 36.60 30.67
CA SER A 570 -2.91 37.93 30.15
C SER A 570 -3.17 38.93 31.28
N PHE A 571 -3.81 38.49 32.35
CA PHE A 571 -4.02 39.28 33.56
C PHE A 571 -2.70 39.65 34.23
N GLN A 572 -1.78 38.70 34.39
CA GLN A 572 -0.44 38.93 34.93
C GLN A 572 0.34 39.94 34.08
N LYS A 573 0.32 39.78 32.74
CA LYS A 573 1.00 40.68 31.79
C LYS A 573 0.44 42.12 31.88
N SER A 574 -0.88 42.28 31.86
CA SER A 574 -1.55 43.59 32.00
C SER A 574 -1.21 44.29 33.31
N ARG A 575 -1.06 43.54 34.41
CA ARG A 575 -0.67 44.10 35.72
C ARG A 575 0.81 44.50 35.78
N GLN A 576 1.69 43.73 35.15
CA GLN A 576 3.12 44.07 35.02
C GLN A 576 3.33 45.34 34.19
N GLU A 577 2.62 45.48 33.07
CA GLU A 577 2.67 46.67 32.21
C GLU A 577 2.15 47.93 32.92
N LYS A 578 1.19 47.79 33.85
CA LYS A 578 0.63 48.87 34.67
C LYS A 578 1.46 49.20 35.94
N GLY A 579 2.66 48.63 36.11
CA GLY A 579 3.62 49.02 37.16
C GLY A 579 3.21 48.72 38.61
N ARG A 580 2.30 47.78 38.86
CA ARG A 580 1.81 47.45 40.22
C ARG A 580 2.78 46.51 40.96
N ASP A 581 2.97 46.71 42.27
CA ASP A 581 3.99 46.07 43.13
C ASP A 581 3.92 44.52 43.11
N LYS A 582 5.08 43.87 42.99
CA LYS A 582 5.27 42.41 42.90
C LYS A 582 4.74 41.65 44.12
N ARG A 583 4.52 42.33 45.26
CA ARG A 583 4.01 41.74 46.51
C ARG A 583 2.53 41.34 46.48
N PHE A 584 1.73 41.89 45.56
CA PHE A 584 0.31 41.53 45.38
C PHE A 584 0.09 40.27 44.53
N MET A 585 1.12 39.79 43.82
CA MET A 585 1.02 38.70 42.83
C MET A 585 0.80 37.31 43.46
N PHE A 586 0.93 37.17 44.78
CA PHE A 586 0.94 35.88 45.49
C PHE A 586 -0.42 35.48 46.13
N ALA A 587 -1.47 36.30 46.04
CA ALA A 587 -2.70 36.11 46.84
C ALA A 587 -3.95 35.60 46.06
N LEU A 588 -3.83 35.27 44.77
CA LEU A 588 -4.79 34.33 44.18
C LEU A 588 -4.20 32.92 44.35
N TYR A 589 -4.73 32.18 45.32
CA TYR A 589 -4.47 30.75 45.48
C TYR A 589 -4.80 30.03 44.16
N ASP A 590 -4.00 29.02 43.79
CA ASP A 590 -4.25 28.19 42.60
C ASP A 590 -5.70 27.63 42.60
N ASP A 591 -6.26 27.36 43.78
CA ASP A 591 -7.65 26.96 44.03
C ASP A 591 -8.71 27.80 43.29
N ILE A 592 -8.51 29.11 43.10
CA ILE A 592 -9.47 30.01 42.42
C ILE A 592 -9.48 29.75 40.92
N TRP A 593 -8.31 29.53 40.35
CA TRP A 593 -8.16 29.27 38.93
C TRP A 593 -8.68 27.86 38.61
N ASP A 594 -8.49 26.91 39.53
CA ASP A 594 -9.06 25.57 39.43
C ASP A 594 -10.60 25.61 39.52
N GLU A 595 -11.18 26.35 40.49
CA GLU A 595 -12.63 26.60 40.59
C GLU A 595 -13.20 27.22 39.29
N MET A 596 -12.44 28.13 38.65
CA MET A 596 -12.85 28.73 37.37
C MET A 596 -12.84 27.73 36.22
N ALA A 597 -11.87 26.82 36.19
CA ALA A 597 -11.83 25.78 35.17
C ALA A 597 -13.04 24.85 35.30
N GLU A 598 -13.35 24.42 36.53
CA GLU A 598 -14.55 23.61 36.82
C GLU A 598 -15.84 24.35 36.43
N ASN A 599 -15.97 25.64 36.75
CA ASN A 599 -17.13 26.43 36.34
C ASN A 599 -17.27 26.49 34.81
N ILE A 600 -16.18 26.67 34.06
CA ILE A 600 -16.21 26.65 32.59
C ILE A 600 -16.63 25.27 32.05
N GLU A 601 -16.20 24.18 32.67
CA GLU A 601 -16.61 22.82 32.28
C GLU A 601 -18.12 22.64 32.43
N THR A 602 -18.73 23.10 33.52
CA THR A 602 -20.18 22.99 33.74
C THR A 602 -21.01 23.80 32.73
N LEU A 603 -20.44 24.85 32.13
CA LEU A 603 -21.11 25.67 31.11
C LEU A 603 -21.09 25.04 29.71
N ALA A 604 -20.33 23.95 29.49
CA ALA A 604 -20.18 23.33 28.19
C ALA A 604 -21.50 22.76 27.64
N GLU A 605 -22.37 22.20 28.49
CA GLU A 605 -23.67 21.69 28.07
C GLU A 605 -24.59 22.82 27.57
N GLU A 606 -24.70 23.91 28.34
CA GLU A 606 -25.47 25.11 27.96
C GLU A 606 -24.94 25.71 26.65
N ALA A 607 -23.62 25.84 26.52
CA ALA A 607 -22.98 26.37 25.32
C ALA A 607 -23.19 25.48 24.08
N ASN A 608 -23.22 24.16 24.25
CA ASN A 608 -23.53 23.21 23.18
C ASN A 608 -24.97 23.36 22.69
N GLU A 609 -25.95 23.52 23.58
CA GLU A 609 -27.34 23.78 23.20
C GLU A 609 -27.49 25.09 22.41
N ILE A 610 -26.82 26.15 22.86
CA ILE A 610 -26.79 27.45 22.16
C ILE A 610 -26.19 27.28 20.76
N TRP A 611 -25.08 26.55 20.63
CA TRP A 611 -24.42 26.32 19.35
C TRP A 611 -25.32 25.55 18.38
N ILE A 612 -26.02 24.51 18.86
CA ILE A 612 -26.96 23.73 18.04
C ILE A 612 -28.11 24.62 17.56
N ALA A 613 -28.71 25.40 18.44
CA ALA A 613 -29.83 26.28 18.11
C ALA A 613 -29.45 27.36 17.08
N LYS A 614 -28.21 27.86 17.13
CA LYS A 614 -27.71 28.90 16.21
C LYS A 614 -27.40 28.37 14.81
N ASN A 615 -26.95 27.12 14.69
CA ASN A 615 -26.41 26.59 13.44
C ASN A 615 -27.34 25.61 12.71
N PHE A 616 -28.42 25.15 13.35
CA PHE A 616 -29.30 24.17 12.73
C PHE A 616 -30.79 24.41 13.01
N SER A 617 -31.60 24.37 11.96
CA SER A 617 -33.05 24.34 12.09
C SER A 617 -33.54 22.95 12.52
N LYS A 618 -34.67 22.86 13.23
CA LYS A 618 -35.28 21.57 13.64
C LYS A 618 -36.00 20.89 12.47
N ASP A 619 -36.47 21.65 11.49
CA ASP A 619 -37.39 21.19 10.43
C ASP A 619 -36.75 21.11 9.03
N ASP A 620 -35.44 21.34 8.92
CA ASP A 620 -34.68 21.27 7.66
C ASP A 620 -33.93 19.91 7.56
N PRO A 621 -34.20 19.06 6.56
CA PRO A 621 -33.51 17.79 6.35
C PRO A 621 -32.01 17.97 6.15
N MET A 622 -31.57 19.06 5.51
CA MET A 622 -30.15 19.36 5.37
C MET A 622 -29.53 19.62 6.75
N SER A 623 -30.20 20.39 7.61
CA SER A 623 -29.81 20.59 9.01
C SER A 623 -29.83 19.30 9.83
N ASN A 624 -30.80 18.41 9.65
CA ASN A 624 -30.87 17.14 10.37
C ASN A 624 -29.83 16.12 9.86
N HIS A 625 -29.54 16.11 8.56
CA HIS A 625 -28.46 15.36 7.94
C HIS A 625 -27.08 15.87 8.40
N LEU A 626 -26.87 17.20 8.43
CA LEU A 626 -25.65 17.83 8.95
C LEU A 626 -25.47 17.60 10.45
N LYS A 627 -26.55 17.66 11.25
CA LYS A 627 -26.53 17.27 12.68
C LYS A 627 -26.03 15.84 12.82
N LYS A 628 -26.68 14.86 12.18
CA LYS A 628 -26.25 13.45 12.24
C LYS A 628 -24.77 13.30 11.85
N ARG A 629 -24.31 13.96 10.78
CA ARG A 629 -22.89 13.91 10.34
C ARG A 629 -21.90 14.46 11.37
N ILE A 630 -22.27 15.50 12.13
CA ILE A 630 -21.42 16.07 13.18
C ILE A 630 -21.38 15.18 14.42
N TYR A 631 -22.49 14.51 14.74
CA TYR A 631 -22.59 13.59 15.88
C TYR A 631 -21.95 12.22 15.63
N HIS A 632 -21.88 11.75 14.38
CA HIS A 632 -21.38 10.40 14.05
C HIS A 632 -19.94 10.32 13.52
N ARG A 633 -19.22 11.43 13.33
CA ARG A 633 -17.84 11.45 12.77
C ARG A 633 -16.76 11.84 13.78
N GLU A 634 -15.50 11.97 13.34
CA GLU A 634 -14.37 12.54 14.11
C GLU A 634 -14.60 13.98 14.63
N TRP A 635 -15.77 14.58 14.34
CA TRP A 635 -16.15 15.96 14.61
C TRP A 635 -16.48 16.29 16.08
N VAL A 636 -16.43 15.30 16.98
CA VAL A 636 -16.57 15.52 18.43
C VAL A 636 -15.58 16.55 18.94
N VAL A 637 -14.32 16.49 18.49
CA VAL A 637 -13.28 17.42 18.93
C VAL A 637 -13.55 18.81 18.30
N PRO A 638 -13.79 18.95 16.98
CA PRO A 638 -14.24 20.23 16.39
C PRO A 638 -15.50 20.84 17.03
N ARG A 639 -16.44 20.03 17.53
CA ARG A 639 -17.60 20.47 18.31
C ARG A 639 -17.13 21.13 19.60
N GLU A 640 -16.27 20.48 20.39
CA GLU A 640 -15.77 21.05 21.66
C GLU A 640 -15.07 22.40 21.46
N LYS A 641 -14.34 22.58 20.35
CA LYS A 641 -13.80 23.89 19.98
C LYS A 641 -14.90 24.94 19.81
N ASN A 642 -15.98 24.61 19.10
CA ASN A 642 -17.09 25.54 18.89
C ASN A 642 -17.88 25.82 20.18
N VAL A 643 -18.06 24.81 21.03
CA VAL A 643 -18.61 24.96 22.38
C VAL A 643 -17.77 25.95 23.18
N MET A 644 -16.44 25.81 23.15
CA MET A 644 -15.54 26.74 23.83
C MET A 644 -15.63 28.16 23.27
N VAL A 645 -15.77 28.34 21.95
CA VAL A 645 -16.03 29.66 21.35
C VAL A 645 -17.35 30.25 21.87
N CYS A 646 -18.40 29.45 22.01
CA CYS A 646 -19.66 29.89 22.59
C CYS A 646 -19.52 30.30 24.05
N ILE A 647 -18.75 29.55 24.86
CA ILE A 647 -18.45 29.91 26.25
C ILE A 647 -17.74 31.27 26.30
N VAL A 648 -16.70 31.49 25.49
CA VAL A 648 -15.98 32.78 25.46
C VAL A 648 -16.89 33.96 25.12
N GLN A 649 -17.94 33.74 24.33
CA GLN A 649 -18.92 34.74 23.93
C GLN A 649 -20.03 35.00 24.96
N MET A 650 -20.14 34.18 26.02
CA MET A 650 -21.06 34.44 27.13
C MET A 650 -20.64 35.67 27.94
N ASP A 651 -21.56 36.16 28.78
CA ASP A 651 -21.29 37.30 29.66
C ASP A 651 -20.08 37.03 30.59
N PRO A 652 -18.97 37.81 30.46
CA PRO A 652 -17.80 37.66 31.32
C PRO A 652 -18.12 37.79 32.80
N LYS A 653 -19.17 38.56 33.17
CA LYS A 653 -19.60 38.72 34.56
C LYS A 653 -20.22 37.44 35.12
N LYS A 654 -20.80 36.58 34.27
CA LYS A 654 -21.30 35.25 34.62
C LYS A 654 -20.14 34.27 34.82
N ILE A 655 -19.18 34.24 33.88
CA ILE A 655 -18.08 33.26 33.89
C ILE A 655 -17.03 33.59 34.96
N TRP A 656 -16.64 34.86 35.05
CA TRP A 656 -15.51 35.32 35.87
C TRP A 656 -15.96 35.96 37.18
N HIS A 657 -17.17 35.63 37.64
CA HIS A 657 -17.79 36.24 38.80
C HIS A 657 -16.89 36.19 40.04
N SER A 658 -16.33 35.02 40.36
CA SER A 658 -15.43 34.82 41.51
C SER A 658 -14.15 35.68 41.42
N LEU A 659 -13.62 35.91 40.21
CA LEU A 659 -12.46 36.77 39.96
C LEU A 659 -12.82 38.24 40.21
N LEU A 660 -13.92 38.68 39.59
CA LEU A 660 -14.40 40.06 39.64
C LEU A 660 -14.81 40.44 41.06
N GLN A 661 -15.50 39.56 41.79
CA GLN A 661 -15.86 39.77 43.19
C GLN A 661 -14.62 39.95 44.06
N ARG A 662 -13.61 39.08 43.94
CA ARG A 662 -12.38 39.20 44.74
C ARG A 662 -11.63 40.49 44.42
N GLU A 663 -11.47 40.83 43.14
CA GLU A 663 -10.86 42.10 42.73
C GLU A 663 -11.64 43.29 43.26
N TYR A 664 -12.97 43.20 43.35
CA TYR A 664 -13.80 44.25 43.92
C TYR A 664 -13.49 44.45 45.41
N TYR A 665 -13.49 43.36 46.19
CA TYR A 665 -13.15 43.40 47.62
C TYR A 665 -11.74 43.95 47.88
N TYR A 666 -10.76 43.60 47.04
CA TYR A 666 -9.40 44.14 47.15
C TYR A 666 -9.29 45.61 46.73
N GLN A 667 -10.25 46.12 45.97
CA GLN A 667 -10.25 47.49 45.49
C GLN A 667 -11.19 48.42 46.25
N LEU A 668 -11.85 47.94 47.32
CA LEU A 668 -12.76 48.70 48.18
C LEU A 668 -12.16 49.99 48.74
N ASP A 669 -10.84 50.07 48.91
CA ASP A 669 -10.15 51.27 49.39
C ASP A 669 -9.86 52.31 48.28
N ASN A 670 -10.25 52.07 47.02
CA ASN A 670 -10.12 53.02 45.91
C ASN A 670 -11.38 53.87 45.72
N GLU A 671 -11.24 55.08 45.17
CA GLU A 671 -12.35 56.02 44.96
C GLU A 671 -13.40 55.58 43.90
N GLU A 672 -13.08 54.63 43.00
CA GLU A 672 -14.00 54.14 41.95
C GLU A 672 -13.84 52.62 41.67
N PRO A 673 -14.29 51.72 42.56
CA PRO A 673 -14.13 50.28 42.40
C PRO A 673 -14.99 49.68 41.27
N ASP A 674 -16.22 50.15 41.10
CA ASP A 674 -17.16 49.65 40.07
C ASP A 674 -16.61 49.83 38.65
N LYS A 675 -16.01 51.00 38.38
CA LYS A 675 -15.42 51.33 37.07
C LYS A 675 -14.24 50.42 36.73
N LYS A 676 -13.40 50.10 37.72
CA LYS A 676 -12.25 49.20 37.52
C LYS A 676 -12.67 47.75 37.29
N ILE A 677 -13.79 47.31 37.89
CA ILE A 677 -14.39 46.01 37.60
C ILE A 677 -14.98 45.97 36.19
N GLU A 678 -15.62 47.04 35.75
CA GLU A 678 -16.11 47.14 34.36
C GLU A 678 -14.96 47.09 33.35
N GLU A 679 -13.87 47.83 33.60
CA GLU A 679 -12.65 47.78 32.80
C GLU A 679 -12.03 46.38 32.77
N LEU A 680 -11.97 45.68 33.91
CA LEU A 680 -11.46 44.31 33.98
C LEU A 680 -12.36 43.32 33.23
N SER A 681 -13.69 43.46 33.33
CA SER A 681 -14.65 42.65 32.58
C SER A 681 -14.46 42.82 31.07
N GLN A 682 -14.22 44.05 30.60
CA GLN A 682 -13.92 44.34 29.19
C GLN A 682 -12.55 43.79 28.76
N ASP A 683 -11.53 43.91 29.62
CA ASP A 683 -10.20 43.33 29.38
C ASP A 683 -10.29 41.79 29.26
N ILE A 684 -11.05 41.11 30.13
CA ILE A 684 -11.29 39.67 30.07
C ILE A 684 -12.01 39.28 28.77
N HIS A 685 -13.04 40.03 28.37
CA HIS A 685 -13.73 39.78 27.10
C HIS A 685 -12.78 39.89 25.90
N ARG A 686 -11.93 40.93 25.88
CA ARG A 686 -10.92 41.12 24.84
C ARG A 686 -9.91 39.97 24.80
N TRP A 687 -9.40 39.55 25.95
CA TRP A 687 -8.48 38.40 26.03
C TRP A 687 -9.16 37.09 25.59
N GLY A 688 -10.46 36.94 25.84
CA GLY A 688 -11.26 35.85 25.29
C GLY A 688 -11.27 35.84 23.75
N GLN A 689 -11.52 37.00 23.13
CA GLN A 689 -11.47 37.14 21.66
C GLN A 689 -10.06 36.90 21.08
N GLU A 690 -9.02 37.28 21.81
CA GLU A 690 -7.63 36.96 21.45
C GLU A 690 -7.36 35.45 21.53
N PHE A 691 -7.89 34.75 22.55
CA PHE A 691 -7.78 33.30 22.69
C PHE A 691 -8.50 32.52 21.56
N THR A 692 -9.67 32.98 21.12
CA THR A 692 -10.40 32.34 20.01
C THR A 692 -9.77 32.59 18.63
N GLY A 693 -8.79 33.49 18.56
CA GLY A 693 -8.09 33.85 17.32
C GLY A 693 -8.92 34.80 16.44
N GLU A 694 -9.80 35.61 17.03
CA GLU A 694 -10.52 36.70 16.34
C GLU A 694 -9.63 37.94 16.16
N THR A 695 -8.52 38.04 16.91
CA THR A 695 -7.55 39.14 16.81
C THR A 695 -6.10 38.63 16.70
N LEU A 696 -5.23 39.39 16.03
CA LEU A 696 -3.84 39.00 15.67
C LEU A 696 -2.80 39.12 16.81
N ARG A 697 -3.23 39.42 18.06
CA ARG A 697 -2.32 39.82 19.16
C ARG A 697 -2.41 38.93 20.42
N GLY A 698 -2.74 37.66 20.27
CA GLY A 698 -2.84 36.73 21.41
C GLY A 698 -1.51 36.10 21.85
N LEU A 699 -1.47 35.60 23.09
CA LEU A 699 -0.33 34.80 23.61
C LEU A 699 -0.18 33.49 22.84
N PHE A 700 -1.29 32.83 22.55
CA PHE A 700 -1.49 31.64 21.72
C PHE A 700 -2.97 31.56 21.32
N ASP A 701 -3.34 30.82 20.28
CA ASP A 701 -4.74 30.67 19.88
C ASP A 701 -5.28 29.25 20.08
N ILE A 702 -6.59 29.16 20.26
CA ILE A 702 -7.36 27.94 20.44
C ILE A 702 -7.25 27.00 19.24
N LYS A 703 -7.08 27.53 18.02
CA LYS A 703 -7.06 26.74 16.77
C LYS A 703 -5.78 25.92 16.69
N GLY A 704 -4.63 26.52 17.00
CA GLY A 704 -3.32 25.84 17.01
C GLY A 704 -3.24 24.76 18.09
N VAL A 705 -3.68 25.08 19.31
CA VAL A 705 -3.78 24.11 20.41
C VAL A 705 -4.67 22.94 20.03
N PHE A 706 -5.86 23.25 19.52
CA PHE A 706 -6.84 22.28 19.11
C PHE A 706 -6.31 21.33 18.03
N SER A 707 -5.64 21.87 17.02
CA SER A 707 -5.03 21.07 15.95
C SER A 707 -4.00 20.09 16.49
N ILE A 708 -3.18 20.51 17.46
CA ILE A 708 -2.18 19.63 18.10
C ILE A 708 -2.88 18.57 18.96
N LEU A 709 -3.85 18.95 19.80
CA LEU A 709 -4.59 18.01 20.66
C LEU A 709 -5.32 16.95 19.83
N PHE A 710 -6.02 17.36 18.77
CA PHE A 710 -6.72 16.45 17.87
C PHE A 710 -5.75 15.47 17.19
N TYR A 711 -4.61 15.98 16.72
CA TYR A 711 -3.53 15.15 16.19
C TYR A 711 -3.05 14.14 17.23
N LEU A 712 -2.72 14.56 18.46
CA LEU A 712 -2.22 13.65 19.50
C LEU A 712 -3.22 12.54 19.82
N TYR A 713 -4.51 12.84 19.97
CA TYR A 713 -5.52 11.79 20.19
C TYR A 713 -5.61 10.82 19.02
N LYS A 714 -5.69 11.34 17.80
CA LYS A 714 -5.89 10.52 16.61
C LYS A 714 -4.72 9.57 16.36
N GLU A 715 -3.51 10.11 16.45
CA GLU A 715 -2.27 9.40 16.12
C GLU A 715 -1.81 8.47 17.24
N CYS A 716 -1.86 8.91 18.50
CA CYS A 716 -1.42 8.07 19.63
C CYS A 716 -2.32 6.84 19.81
N ILE A 717 -3.64 6.97 19.60
CA ILE A 717 -4.55 5.81 19.71
C ILE A 717 -4.27 4.79 18.61
N ALA A 718 -4.13 5.25 17.36
CA ALA A 718 -3.84 4.36 16.24
C ALA A 718 -2.51 3.61 16.45
N ASP A 719 -1.47 4.30 16.95
CA ASP A 719 -0.21 3.67 17.36
C ASP A 719 -0.42 2.63 18.45
N LEU A 720 -1.12 2.97 19.53
CA LEU A 720 -1.35 2.06 20.66
C LEU A 720 -2.14 0.81 20.27
N ILE A 721 -3.16 0.95 19.41
CA ILE A 721 -3.92 -0.17 18.85
C ILE A 721 -3.00 -1.10 18.06
N CYS A 722 -2.13 -0.54 17.20
CA CYS A 722 -1.19 -1.34 16.40
C CYS A 722 -0.14 -2.01 17.28
N ILE A 723 0.46 -1.28 18.22
CA ILE A 723 1.45 -1.80 19.16
C ILE A 723 0.88 -2.96 19.97
N LYS A 724 -0.36 -2.84 20.48
CA LYS A 724 -1.03 -3.92 21.23
C LYS A 724 -1.41 -5.11 20.35
N THR A 725 -1.87 -4.85 19.13
CA THR A 725 -2.29 -5.89 18.18
C THR A 725 -1.09 -6.69 17.68
N LEU A 726 -0.03 -6.01 17.25
CA LEU A 726 1.17 -6.59 16.63
C LEU A 726 2.27 -6.93 17.63
N GLN A 727 2.13 -6.52 18.90
CA GLN A 727 3.11 -6.72 19.96
C GLN A 727 4.48 -6.10 19.67
N TYR A 728 4.48 -4.88 19.10
CA TYR A 728 5.70 -4.10 18.88
C TYR A 728 6.41 -3.81 20.22
N SER A 729 7.73 -4.00 20.25
CA SER A 729 8.55 -3.53 21.34
C SER A 729 8.70 -2.00 21.32
N PHE A 730 9.09 -1.43 22.47
CA PHE A 730 9.44 -0.01 22.57
C PHE A 730 10.50 0.39 21.54
N SER A 731 11.56 -0.42 21.40
CA SER A 731 12.65 -0.15 20.47
C SER A 731 12.17 -0.16 19.01
N GLU A 732 11.42 -1.18 18.61
CA GLU A 732 10.89 -1.28 17.23
C GLU A 732 9.96 -0.10 16.89
N TYR A 733 9.15 0.38 17.84
CA TYR A 733 8.26 1.52 17.60
C TYR A 733 9.05 2.82 17.40
N ILE A 734 10.04 3.08 18.26
CA ILE A 734 10.88 4.28 18.15
C ILE A 734 11.67 4.27 16.85
N GLU A 735 12.23 3.13 16.46
CA GLU A 735 12.94 2.98 15.19
C GLU A 735 12.03 3.28 13.99
N LEU A 736 10.80 2.73 13.99
CA LEU A 736 9.81 2.99 12.94
C LEU A 736 9.49 4.48 12.80
N VAL A 737 9.17 5.15 13.92
CA VAL A 737 8.84 6.58 13.93
C VAL A 737 10.01 7.42 13.38
N VAL A 738 11.24 7.11 13.80
CA VAL A 738 12.43 7.82 13.32
C VAL A 738 12.67 7.59 11.83
N ARG A 739 12.47 6.37 11.32
CA ARG A 739 12.59 6.08 9.88
C ARG A 739 11.54 6.84 9.07
N GLU A 740 10.27 6.82 9.47
CA GLU A 740 9.19 7.52 8.77
C GLU A 740 9.42 9.04 8.69
N LEU A 741 9.91 9.67 9.77
CA LEU A 741 10.26 11.10 9.77
C LEU A 741 11.36 11.44 8.77
N LYS A 742 12.37 10.56 8.62
CA LYS A 742 13.45 10.74 7.64
C LYS A 742 12.91 10.63 6.21
N TYR A 743 12.04 9.65 5.92
CA TYR A 743 11.43 9.51 4.60
C TYR A 743 10.63 10.75 4.19
N GLN A 744 10.03 11.44 5.16
CA GLN A 744 9.30 12.69 4.93
C GLN A 744 10.22 13.92 4.75
N GLY A 745 11.55 13.75 4.70
CA GLY A 745 12.51 14.84 4.53
C GLY A 745 12.59 15.78 5.74
N GLN A 746 12.09 15.36 6.91
CA GLN A 746 12.12 16.14 8.15
C GLN A 746 13.41 15.85 8.94
N GLU A 747 14.57 16.12 8.32
CA GLU A 747 15.89 15.83 8.90
C GLU A 747 16.32 16.82 10.00
N ASP A 748 15.73 18.03 10.02
CA ASP A 748 16.00 19.09 10.98
C ASP A 748 15.23 18.86 12.30
N PHE A 749 15.70 17.90 13.10
CA PHE A 749 15.24 17.68 14.47
C PHE A 749 15.64 18.85 15.39
N ASP A 750 14.83 19.91 15.43
CA ASP A 750 14.78 20.77 16.62
C ASP A 750 14.02 20.02 17.73
N CYS A 751 14.63 19.94 18.92
CA CYS A 751 14.37 18.92 19.94
C CYS A 751 13.00 18.95 20.66
N ILE A 752 11.95 19.59 20.11
CA ILE A 752 10.55 19.46 20.54
C ILE A 752 9.63 19.73 19.32
N THR A 753 9.17 18.68 18.64
CA THR A 753 8.09 18.75 17.65
C THR A 753 6.84 18.02 18.18
N VAL A 754 5.71 18.16 17.49
CA VAL A 754 4.47 17.42 17.80
C VAL A 754 4.70 15.90 17.81
N PHE A 755 5.63 15.41 16.99
CA PHE A 755 6.03 14.00 16.96
C PHE A 755 6.72 13.54 18.25
N SER A 756 7.55 14.39 18.87
CA SER A 756 8.16 14.08 20.16
C SER A 756 7.11 13.92 21.26
N LEU A 757 6.07 14.75 21.25
CA LEU A 757 4.94 14.65 22.20
C LEU A 757 4.13 13.37 21.97
N ARG A 758 3.82 13.04 20.70
CA ARG A 758 3.16 11.77 20.33
C ARG A 758 3.93 10.56 20.83
N SER A 759 5.23 10.47 20.52
CA SER A 759 6.05 9.34 20.95
C SER A 759 6.19 9.26 22.47
N ALA A 760 6.30 10.40 23.17
CA ALA A 760 6.33 10.44 24.62
C ALA A 760 5.02 9.91 25.24
N LEU A 761 3.87 10.31 24.71
CA LEU A 761 2.56 9.83 25.20
C LEU A 761 2.36 8.33 24.92
N VAL A 762 2.68 7.87 23.71
CA VAL A 762 2.56 6.45 23.34
C VAL A 762 3.48 5.59 24.23
N THR A 763 4.74 5.98 24.38
CA THR A 763 5.70 5.24 25.20
C THR A 763 5.35 5.26 26.68
N TYR A 764 4.81 6.37 27.19
CA TYR A 764 4.26 6.45 28.54
C TYR A 764 3.14 5.42 28.75
N CYS A 765 2.19 5.35 27.82
CA CYS A 765 1.11 4.36 27.89
C CYS A 765 1.63 2.92 27.78
N MET A 766 2.68 2.66 26.99
CA MET A 766 3.32 1.36 26.93
C MET A 766 3.87 0.93 28.29
N ILE A 767 4.67 1.78 28.95
CA ILE A 767 5.34 1.42 30.22
C ILE A 767 4.33 1.19 31.35
N HIS A 768 3.27 1.99 31.43
CA HIS A 768 2.41 2.06 32.60
C HIS A 768 1.11 1.24 32.52
N CYS A 769 0.80 0.63 31.39
CA CYS A 769 -0.30 -0.33 31.32
C CYS A 769 0.19 -1.70 31.83
N GLN A 770 -0.14 -2.06 33.08
CA GLN A 770 0.34 -3.23 33.84
C GLN A 770 0.22 -4.64 33.20
N LYS A 771 -0.21 -4.76 31.93
CA LYS A 771 -0.37 -6.02 31.17
C LYS A 771 0.47 -6.09 29.89
N TYR A 772 1.53 -5.30 29.74
CA TYR A 772 2.53 -5.58 28.70
C TYR A 772 3.52 -6.63 29.21
N HIS A 773 3.48 -7.84 28.65
CA HIS A 773 4.53 -8.84 28.87
C HIS A 773 5.74 -8.49 28.01
N TRP A 774 6.62 -7.63 28.52
CA TRP A 774 7.89 -7.32 27.87
C TRP A 774 8.85 -8.51 27.96
N LYS A 775 9.67 -8.70 26.93
CA LYS A 775 10.84 -9.58 27.06
C LYS A 775 11.76 -9.01 28.13
N LYS A 776 12.30 -9.91 28.95
CA LYS A 776 13.07 -9.59 30.16
C LYS A 776 14.36 -8.84 29.78
N GLY A 777 14.34 -7.50 29.85
CA GLY A 777 15.50 -6.66 29.55
C GLY A 777 15.21 -5.16 29.41
N ASP A 778 14.01 -4.77 28.97
CA ASP A 778 13.77 -3.43 28.40
C ASP A 778 13.04 -2.47 29.34
N ILE A 779 13.70 -2.03 30.43
CA ILE A 779 13.25 -1.00 31.40
C ILE A 779 12.64 -1.58 32.69
N GLN A 780 13.39 -1.46 33.79
CA GLN A 780 12.86 -1.61 35.16
C GLN A 780 12.30 -0.25 35.61
N CYS A 781 10.98 -0.05 35.49
CA CYS A 781 10.31 1.02 36.23
C CYS A 781 9.90 0.45 37.59
N GLY A 782 10.39 1.05 38.67
CA GLY A 782 10.11 0.60 40.03
C GLY A 782 8.64 0.73 40.39
N ASP A 783 8.13 -0.26 41.13
CA ASP A 783 6.79 -0.28 41.70
C ASP A 783 6.59 0.89 42.67
N ASN A 784 6.07 2.03 42.24
CA ASN A 784 5.51 3.05 43.13
C ASN A 784 4.52 3.97 42.40
N ALA A 785 3.53 4.47 43.15
CA ALA A 785 2.34 5.17 42.70
C ALA A 785 2.56 6.42 41.82
N PHE A 786 1.56 6.69 40.96
CA PHE A 786 1.44 7.80 40.01
C PHE A 786 1.94 9.16 40.55
N THR A 787 2.89 9.79 39.85
CA THR A 787 3.22 11.22 40.06
C THR A 787 3.45 11.97 38.73
N ASP A 788 3.17 13.28 38.71
CA ASP A 788 3.36 14.18 37.55
C ASP A 788 4.84 14.29 37.09
N SER A 789 5.78 13.75 37.86
CA SER A 789 7.22 13.65 37.55
C SER A 789 7.53 12.54 36.54
N ASP A 790 6.73 11.47 36.51
CA ASP A 790 7.06 10.24 35.78
C ASP A 790 6.81 10.35 34.28
N CYS A 791 5.78 11.09 33.84
CA CYS A 791 5.54 11.38 32.42
C CYS A 791 6.72 12.13 31.77
N VAL A 792 7.24 13.15 32.47
CA VAL A 792 8.40 13.92 32.02
C VAL A 792 9.68 13.08 32.00
N LYS A 793 9.85 12.18 32.98
CA LYS A 793 10.99 11.26 33.05
C LYS A 793 10.95 10.22 31.92
N THR A 794 9.79 9.67 31.62
CA THR A 794 9.58 8.72 30.52
C THR A 794 9.75 9.38 29.15
N ALA A 795 9.24 10.60 28.97
CA ALA A 795 9.52 11.41 27.78
C ALA A 795 11.02 11.67 27.61
N ARG A 796 11.76 11.88 28.70
CA ARG A 796 13.22 12.02 28.68
C ARG A 796 13.92 10.73 28.23
N ILE A 797 13.48 9.57 28.71
CA ILE A 797 14.02 8.26 28.30
C ILE A 797 13.76 8.00 26.81
N ALA A 798 12.53 8.25 26.32
CA ALA A 798 12.20 8.10 24.90
C ALA A 798 13.03 9.03 24.01
N LYS A 799 13.22 10.28 24.45
CA LYS A 799 14.10 11.23 23.77
C LYS A 799 15.56 10.79 23.78
N GLU A 800 16.07 10.30 24.90
CA GLU A 800 17.44 9.77 25.02
C GLU A 800 17.67 8.56 24.09
N GLU A 801 16.69 7.68 23.92
CA GLU A 801 16.79 6.54 22.97
C GLU A 801 16.71 6.97 21.50
N MET A 802 15.83 7.93 21.16
CA MET A 802 15.81 8.55 19.84
C MET A 802 17.16 9.20 19.50
N ASP A 803 17.72 9.96 20.44
CA ASP A 803 19.03 10.61 20.28
C ASP A 803 20.16 9.58 20.11
N LYS A 804 20.11 8.44 20.83
CA LYS A 804 21.07 7.34 20.65
C LYS A 804 20.99 6.72 19.27
N TYR A 805 19.79 6.39 18.78
CA TYR A 805 19.60 5.82 17.44
C TYR A 805 20.13 6.77 16.37
N LEU A 806 19.76 8.06 16.45
CA LEU A 806 20.27 9.10 15.55
C LEU A 806 21.79 9.24 15.65
N SER A 807 22.39 9.12 16.83
CA SER A 807 23.84 9.22 17.01
C SER A 807 24.62 8.05 16.40
N ARG A 808 24.08 6.82 16.43
CA ARG A 808 24.69 5.62 15.84
C ARG A 808 24.77 5.75 14.32
N GLU A 809 23.68 6.14 13.66
CA GLU A 809 23.70 6.39 12.22
C GLU A 809 24.53 7.62 11.81
N ARG A 810 24.55 8.68 12.64
CA ARG A 810 25.41 9.86 12.40
C ARG A 810 26.90 9.52 12.44
N GLN A 811 27.31 8.50 13.19
CA GLN A 811 28.68 8.01 13.19
C GLN A 811 29.05 7.29 11.88
N GLU A 812 28.09 6.71 11.17
CA GLU A 812 28.31 6.02 9.88
C GLU A 812 28.41 6.99 8.68
N LYS A 813 27.76 8.16 8.72
CA LYS A 813 27.80 9.17 7.64
C LYS A 813 28.71 10.38 7.91
N GLY A 814 29.82 10.18 8.62
CA GLY A 814 30.66 11.27 9.11
C GLY A 814 31.25 12.19 8.03
N LYS A 815 30.76 13.45 7.95
CA LYS A 815 31.57 14.70 7.98
C LYS A 815 30.79 16.01 7.77
N GLU A 816 29.53 16.00 7.33
CA GLU A 816 28.80 17.25 7.02
C GLU A 816 28.01 17.86 8.19
N ILE A 817 27.69 17.08 9.23
CA ILE A 817 26.72 17.47 10.28
C ILE A 817 27.29 18.43 11.34
N LYS A 818 28.62 18.53 11.48
CA LYS A 818 29.24 19.44 12.45
C LYS A 818 28.95 20.91 12.12
N LYS A 819 28.79 21.26 10.83
CA LYS A 819 28.41 22.60 10.38
C LYS A 819 26.93 22.94 10.68
N LEU A 820 26.04 21.94 10.65
CA LEU A 820 24.61 22.14 10.91
C LEU A 820 24.32 22.29 12.41
N ALA A 821 24.99 21.49 13.26
CA ALA A 821 24.89 21.60 14.71
C ALA A 821 25.41 22.96 15.26
N ASP A 822 26.45 23.52 14.64
CA ASP A 822 26.98 24.85 14.98
C ASP A 822 26.07 25.99 14.48
N SER A 823 25.31 25.78 13.39
CA SER A 823 24.28 26.70 12.89
C SER A 823 23.06 26.77 13.83
N ILE A 824 22.62 25.63 14.38
CA ILE A 824 21.47 25.54 15.31
C ILE A 824 21.78 26.21 16.66
N LYS A 825 23.02 26.09 17.16
CA LYS A 825 23.45 26.77 18.40
C LYS A 825 23.37 28.30 18.30
N ASN A 826 23.55 28.85 17.11
CA ASN A 826 23.51 30.30 16.85
C ASN A 826 22.08 30.83 16.57
N LYS A 827 21.06 29.96 16.40
CA LYS A 827 19.66 30.37 16.20
C LYS A 827 18.82 30.48 17.49
N LYS A 828 19.37 30.11 18.65
CA LYS A 828 18.70 30.26 19.96
C LYS A 828 18.48 31.71 20.43
N GLU A 829 18.89 32.71 19.66
CA GLU A 829 18.66 34.13 19.97
C GLU A 829 17.43 34.75 19.29
N LEU A 830 16.61 33.97 18.56
CA LEU A 830 15.45 34.48 17.80
C LEU A 830 14.11 33.88 18.23
N THR A 831 13.73 34.03 19.50
CA THR A 831 12.32 34.16 19.92
C THR A 831 12.22 35.02 21.18
N ARG A 832 12.44 36.33 21.02
CA ARG A 832 11.89 37.32 21.97
C ARG A 832 10.39 37.40 21.74
N ASP A 833 9.63 37.09 22.79
CA ASP A 833 8.22 37.45 23.03
C ASP A 833 7.09 36.67 22.30
N GLY A 834 6.95 35.36 22.56
CA GLY A 834 5.70 34.62 22.33
C GLY A 834 5.70 33.19 22.91
N ILE A 835 4.64 32.78 23.62
CA ILE A 835 4.44 31.38 24.05
C ILE A 835 3.80 30.63 22.88
N SER A 836 4.49 29.65 22.28
CA SER A 836 3.88 28.90 21.17
C SER A 836 2.77 27.95 21.65
N SER A 837 1.78 27.65 20.79
CA SER A 837 0.75 26.64 21.09
C SER A 837 1.36 25.27 21.46
N LEU A 838 2.53 24.94 20.89
CA LEU A 838 3.27 23.71 21.20
C LEU A 838 3.83 23.70 22.62
N THR A 839 4.39 24.82 23.08
CA THR A 839 4.94 24.97 24.44
C THR A 839 3.87 24.77 25.51
N ILE A 840 2.59 25.00 25.19
CA ILE A 840 1.49 24.81 26.15
C ILE A 840 1.04 23.36 26.19
N MET A 841 1.19 22.62 25.09
CA MET A 841 0.94 21.17 25.07
C MET A 841 1.98 20.39 25.86
N GLU A 842 3.11 21.01 26.25
CA GLU A 842 4.10 20.46 27.20
C GLU A 842 3.68 20.62 28.67
N ASP A 843 2.55 21.29 28.95
CA ASP A 843 2.05 21.43 30.31
C ASP A 843 1.76 20.05 30.94
N LYS A 844 2.25 19.84 32.15
CA LYS A 844 2.14 18.55 32.85
C LYS A 844 0.70 18.11 33.06
N TYR A 845 -0.19 19.05 33.38
CA TYR A 845 -1.60 18.75 33.61
C TYR A 845 -2.29 18.36 32.31
N VAL A 846 -2.00 19.08 31.22
CA VAL A 846 -2.52 18.76 29.88
C VAL A 846 -2.03 17.38 29.42
N LEU A 847 -0.73 17.10 29.53
CA LEU A 847 -0.17 15.79 29.16
C LEU A 847 -0.74 14.65 29.99
N LYS A 848 -0.97 14.87 31.29
CA LYS A 848 -1.60 13.90 32.18
C LYS A 848 -3.01 13.56 31.73
N LEU A 849 -3.85 14.56 31.46
CA LEU A 849 -5.22 14.35 30.99
C LEU A 849 -5.25 13.60 29.65
N ILE A 850 -4.35 13.93 28.72
CA ILE A 850 -4.22 13.18 27.46
C ILE A 850 -3.80 11.72 27.73
N ALA A 851 -2.81 11.51 28.60
CA ALA A 851 -2.36 10.16 28.95
C ALA A 851 -3.46 9.33 29.65
N GLU A 852 -4.26 9.94 30.53
CA GLU A 852 -5.40 9.30 31.18
C GLU A 852 -6.42 8.79 30.16
N TYR A 853 -6.78 9.63 29.18
CA TYR A 853 -7.63 9.23 28.07
C TYR A 853 -7.05 8.05 27.27
N LEU A 854 -5.77 8.14 26.88
CA LEU A 854 -5.11 7.10 26.11
C LEU A 854 -5.04 5.76 26.87
N MET A 855 -4.75 5.82 28.17
CA MET A 855 -4.73 4.65 29.06
C MET A 855 -6.12 4.01 29.19
N HIS A 856 -7.18 4.82 29.24
CA HIS A 856 -8.56 4.33 29.20
C HIS A 856 -8.86 3.58 27.90
N CYS A 857 -8.50 4.14 26.74
CA CYS A 857 -8.64 3.47 25.44
C CYS A 857 -7.89 2.13 25.39
N VAL A 858 -6.66 2.07 25.91
CA VAL A 858 -5.89 0.83 25.97
C VAL A 858 -6.54 -0.19 26.90
N SER A 859 -7.03 0.24 28.06
CA SER A 859 -7.73 -0.62 29.01
C SER A 859 -9.02 -1.17 28.41
N LYS A 860 -9.75 -0.34 27.66
CA LYS A 860 -10.96 -0.75 26.94
C LYS A 860 -10.66 -1.78 25.85
N LEU A 861 -9.58 -1.61 25.11
CA LEU A 861 -9.11 -2.60 24.14
C LEU A 861 -8.79 -3.95 24.81
N ASP A 862 -8.13 -3.93 25.98
CA ASP A 862 -7.80 -5.14 26.73
C ASP A 862 -9.05 -5.82 27.30
N GLU A 863 -10.02 -5.05 27.82
CA GLU A 863 -11.33 -5.54 28.27
C GLU A 863 -12.06 -6.23 27.12
N LEU A 864 -12.25 -5.53 26.00
CA LEU A 864 -12.95 -6.06 24.84
C LEU A 864 -12.24 -7.32 24.33
N ASN A 865 -10.92 -7.33 24.20
CA ASN A 865 -10.17 -8.52 23.80
C ASN A 865 -10.26 -9.71 24.77
N SER A 866 -10.64 -9.50 26.02
CA SER A 866 -10.81 -10.57 27.02
C SER A 866 -12.17 -11.25 26.95
N GLU A 867 -13.17 -10.59 26.35
CA GLU A 867 -14.46 -11.18 26.09
C GLU A 867 -14.32 -12.30 25.03
N LYS A 868 -15.14 -13.35 25.11
CA LYS A 868 -15.09 -14.44 24.13
C LYS A 868 -15.77 -14.00 22.84
N ASN A 869 -15.01 -13.90 21.75
CA ASN A 869 -15.55 -13.66 20.41
C ASN A 869 -14.69 -14.39 19.37
N GLU A 870 -15.22 -15.49 18.83
CA GLU A 870 -14.46 -16.40 17.95
C GLU A 870 -13.96 -15.71 16.68
N LYS A 871 -14.79 -14.86 16.06
CA LYS A 871 -14.39 -14.07 14.87
C LYS A 871 -13.25 -13.12 15.22
N ARG A 872 -13.37 -12.37 16.33
CA ARG A 872 -12.33 -11.44 16.78
C ARG A 872 -11.01 -12.16 17.07
N ASP A 873 -11.04 -13.27 17.81
CA ASP A 873 -9.85 -14.02 18.19
C ASP A 873 -9.14 -14.61 16.98
N MET A 874 -9.91 -15.17 16.04
CA MET A 874 -9.40 -15.69 14.77
C MET A 874 -8.73 -14.59 13.93
N LYS A 875 -9.39 -13.43 13.77
CA LYS A 875 -8.86 -12.32 12.98
C LYS A 875 -7.63 -11.69 13.62
N ARG A 876 -7.65 -11.49 14.94
CA ARG A 876 -6.47 -11.02 15.70
C ARG A 876 -5.29 -11.97 15.56
N LYS A 877 -5.53 -13.28 15.64
CA LYS A 877 -4.50 -14.30 15.45
C LYS A 877 -3.93 -14.26 14.03
N SER A 878 -4.77 -14.16 13.01
CA SER A 878 -4.34 -14.04 11.60
C SER A 878 -3.44 -12.81 11.39
N VAL A 879 -3.84 -11.64 11.91
CA VAL A 879 -3.04 -10.39 11.85
C VAL A 879 -1.65 -10.59 12.49
N LYS A 880 -1.59 -11.22 13.66
CA LYS A 880 -0.32 -11.53 14.34
C LYS A 880 0.55 -12.50 13.55
N GLU A 881 -0.03 -13.60 13.07
CA GLU A 881 0.69 -14.60 12.29
C GLU A 881 1.30 -13.96 11.03
N MET A 882 0.53 -13.16 10.30
CA MET A 882 1.01 -12.41 9.12
C MET A 882 2.17 -11.47 9.47
N PHE A 883 2.07 -10.75 10.58
CA PHE A 883 3.12 -9.84 11.04
C PHE A 883 4.40 -10.59 11.45
N GLU A 884 4.25 -11.68 12.19
CA GLU A 884 5.37 -12.51 12.67
C GLU A 884 6.11 -13.27 11.56
N LEU A 885 5.55 -13.38 10.35
CA LEU A 885 6.25 -13.97 9.19
C LEU A 885 7.56 -13.26 8.89
N PHE A 886 7.63 -11.96 9.16
CA PHE A 886 8.78 -11.12 8.83
C PHE A 886 9.65 -10.75 10.05
N SER A 887 9.35 -11.30 11.24
CA SER A 887 10.06 -10.95 12.48
C SER A 887 11.46 -11.56 12.59
N VAL A 888 12.43 -10.74 13.03
CA VAL A 888 13.88 -11.05 13.16
C VAL A 888 14.14 -12.26 14.08
N GLU A 889 13.28 -12.48 15.06
CA GLU A 889 13.46 -13.52 16.09
C GLU A 889 13.29 -14.95 15.57
N LYS A 890 12.67 -15.11 14.39
CA LYS A 890 12.58 -16.40 13.68
C LYS A 890 13.79 -16.59 12.76
N GLY A 891 15.01 -16.44 13.29
CA GLY A 891 16.28 -16.69 12.60
C GLY A 891 16.46 -18.10 12.01
N GLY A 892 15.47 -18.98 12.15
CA GLY A 892 15.40 -20.31 11.55
C GLY A 892 14.26 -20.55 10.56
N VAL A 893 13.42 -19.55 10.22
CA VAL A 893 12.39 -19.72 9.18
C VAL A 893 12.98 -19.41 7.81
N GLY A 894 12.77 -20.34 6.88
CA GLY A 894 13.18 -20.18 5.49
C GLY A 894 12.38 -19.11 4.74
N ILE A 895 13.01 -18.41 3.78
CA ILE A 895 12.33 -17.60 2.77
C ILE A 895 11.25 -18.38 2.01
N SER A 896 11.45 -19.67 1.75
CA SER A 896 10.46 -20.52 1.10
C SER A 896 9.22 -20.70 1.96
N ASP A 897 9.38 -20.92 3.27
CA ASP A 897 8.25 -20.97 4.21
C ASP A 897 7.48 -19.65 4.23
N ILE A 898 8.19 -18.51 4.21
CA ILE A 898 7.56 -17.18 4.15
C ILE A 898 6.73 -17.03 2.88
N ILE A 899 7.25 -17.40 1.71
CA ILE A 899 6.50 -17.29 0.44
C ILE A 899 5.28 -18.22 0.43
N ILE A 900 5.41 -19.43 0.99
CA ILE A 900 4.30 -20.37 1.12
C ILE A 900 3.21 -19.78 2.03
N ASP A 901 3.59 -19.23 3.18
CA ASP A 901 2.64 -18.67 4.14
C ASP A 901 1.99 -17.39 3.59
N ILE A 902 2.72 -16.56 2.82
CA ILE A 902 2.14 -15.45 2.04
C ILE A 902 1.01 -15.96 1.14
N HIS A 903 1.27 -17.00 0.34
CA HIS A 903 0.25 -17.58 -0.54
C HIS A 903 -0.97 -18.10 0.24
N LYS A 904 -0.73 -18.78 1.37
CA LYS A 904 -1.79 -19.28 2.25
C LYS A 904 -2.70 -18.16 2.77
N HIS A 905 -2.13 -17.05 3.23
CA HIS A 905 -2.93 -15.91 3.70
C HIS A 905 -3.73 -15.26 2.57
N ILE A 906 -3.17 -15.15 1.37
CA ILE A 906 -3.89 -14.67 0.18
C ILE A 906 -5.05 -15.61 -0.16
N ALA A 907 -4.82 -16.93 -0.22
CA ALA A 907 -5.86 -17.90 -0.54
C ALA A 907 -7.03 -17.87 0.47
N ASN A 908 -6.73 -17.81 1.77
CA ASN A 908 -7.74 -17.69 2.81
C ASN A 908 -8.58 -16.42 2.65
N TYR A 909 -7.92 -15.29 2.42
CA TYR A 909 -8.58 -14.01 2.15
C TYR A 909 -9.50 -14.07 0.92
N TYR A 910 -9.04 -14.71 -0.15
CA TYR A 910 -9.80 -14.89 -1.38
C TYR A 910 -11.06 -15.72 -1.21
N ASN A 911 -10.97 -16.81 -0.46
CA ASN A 911 -12.10 -17.68 -0.19
C ASN A 911 -13.16 -16.93 0.65
N GLU A 912 -12.74 -16.26 1.72
CA GLU A 912 -13.67 -15.52 2.58
C GLU A 912 -14.37 -14.37 1.85
N ILE A 913 -13.64 -13.56 1.07
CA ILE A 913 -14.27 -12.48 0.29
C ILE A 913 -15.18 -13.05 -0.81
N GLY A 914 -14.76 -14.13 -1.47
CA GLY A 914 -15.58 -14.80 -2.47
C GLY A 914 -16.93 -15.22 -1.90
N GLU A 915 -16.93 -15.92 -0.75
CA GLU A 915 -18.14 -16.33 -0.03
C GLU A 915 -19.01 -15.13 0.36
N ASN A 916 -18.42 -14.08 0.94
CA ASN A 916 -19.14 -12.85 1.31
C ASN A 916 -19.78 -12.14 0.11
N ASN A 917 -19.06 -12.04 -1.02
CA ASN A 917 -19.57 -11.44 -2.25
C ASN A 917 -20.79 -12.23 -2.77
N TRP A 918 -20.71 -13.56 -2.74
CA TRP A 918 -21.82 -14.44 -3.12
C TRP A 918 -23.03 -14.27 -2.21
N GLU A 919 -22.84 -14.29 -0.88
CA GLU A 919 -23.93 -14.09 0.08
C GLU A 919 -24.61 -12.73 -0.09
N LYS A 920 -23.82 -11.67 -0.28
CA LYS A 920 -24.33 -10.30 -0.47
C LYS A 920 -25.15 -10.19 -1.75
N LEU A 921 -24.69 -10.79 -2.84
CA LEU A 921 -25.38 -10.72 -4.13
C LEU A 921 -26.62 -11.62 -4.19
N LEU A 922 -26.65 -12.74 -3.47
CA LEU A 922 -27.85 -13.57 -3.33
C LEU A 922 -28.94 -12.87 -2.51
N LYS A 923 -28.59 -12.17 -1.42
CA LYS A 923 -29.56 -11.40 -0.61
C LYS A 923 -30.21 -10.26 -1.39
N ASN A 924 -29.50 -9.65 -2.33
CA ASN A 924 -30.02 -8.55 -3.16
C ASN A 924 -30.71 -9.04 -4.45
N GLY A 925 -30.62 -10.33 -4.80
CA GLY A 925 -31.19 -10.93 -6.00
C GLY A 925 -32.59 -11.54 -5.84
N GLU A 926 -33.19 -11.47 -4.65
CA GLU A 926 -34.57 -11.93 -4.39
C GLU A 926 -35.65 -10.84 -4.66
N HIS A 927 -35.31 -9.76 -5.37
CA HIS A 927 -36.24 -8.70 -5.77
C HIS A 927 -36.39 -8.56 -7.29
#